data_AF-A0A1C6CDL9-F1
#
_entry.id   AF-A0A1C6CDL9-F1
#
_cell.length_a   1.000
_cell.length_b   1.000
_cell.length_c   1.000
_cell.angle_alpha   90.00
_cell.angle_beta   90.00
_cell.angle_gamma   90.00
#
_symmetry.space_group_name_H-M   'P 1'
#
loop_
_entity.id
_entity.type
_entity.pdbx_description
1 polymer ?
#
loop_
_entity_poly.entity_id
_entity_poly.type
_entity_poly.pdbx_seq_one_letter_code
_entity_poly.pdbx_strand_id
1 'polypeptide(L)'
;MKCKNRTRRWLRQMFSGMVAGCLTASMMLTSIPGITAEAKEVSGQEGIEVQEEETRTFVHPGMIHTTESFAAMKENVEKEVQPNLDTWQQLKNNGFSDPEWNPRVTETVIRGVTGDNCAGFRIDIRRAYQTALVWKISGDEKYAEAACRILNGWSSGMKELGGNADRFLAAGIYGYELANVAEIMRDHPSFHKEDMEELLLDVFYPMNEDFLTNHNGAHIGNYWANWDLCNIAAMLSIGIFTDREDIYNRALTYYKTGLGNGSLYNAMPYVFEDGTVQWQESGRDQGHTTLGVSLCEVICEMAWNQGDDLYSLSDNRFLKATEYIAKYNNGEEVAYEPYQWLSGQNGASNWQNAVSEANRGLIRPVYSMVYNHYVNRMGLSAPNIKKILEPEEGTYRIETESEKVDELGWQTLTFANTGKRTEAKEIQGDFADGKYRIRSVLTGKSIVVNDEGNLASADAGTRKDEWWTLQNTGDGEYVVTNTVTGQAMQINGDYYDYGSVIGTGSPEDSLNRRFAFVKNDTGDYRIIPTANFFVLDLQSAGTADDTPIIQYRNHSSNGQKWIVESWDEVKGLTELREAIAQAVPADRKSEYTEESWSLYEEALNEAKTVYNKEEPSQEEADAAVKKLAEAQGALKEKEKEEEPQPTPPEPSQPEPSQPSQPEPSQPEPSQPELPFVDVSENDWYYSTVCYNYFEGWMQGLDNTHFGPADPLARAQFAMILWRMSGGEKTAYQPLFPDVQENVWYTDAILWAAGTRVVTGYTDTGMFGPADKISREQMAVMMYRYAKYLGYDVSKREDFSRFEDAASVSGYAEEAMQWAVANGIITGKNNGRSLDPLGNAARAECAAIIERFIAFEETMTD
;
A
#
# COMPACT_ATOMS: atom_id res chain seq x y z
N MET A 1 -8.24 23.60 -40.08
CA MET A 1 -9.64 24.05 -39.93
C MET A 1 -10.58 23.14 -40.74
N LYS A 2 -10.81 21.91 -40.24
CA LYS A 2 -11.82 20.91 -40.68
C LYS A 2 -11.64 19.65 -39.81
N CYS A 3 -11.78 19.78 -38.49
CA CYS A 3 -11.83 18.63 -37.57
C CYS A 3 -12.37 19.03 -36.19
N LYS A 4 -13.55 19.65 -36.12
CA LYS A 4 -14.23 19.96 -34.84
C LYS A 4 -15.71 19.55 -34.79
N ASN A 5 -16.21 18.77 -35.76
CA ASN A 5 -17.64 18.48 -35.92
C ASN A 5 -18.01 16.98 -36.01
N ARG A 6 -17.20 16.06 -35.45
CA ARG A 6 -17.59 14.63 -35.34
C ARG A 6 -17.80 14.11 -33.91
N THR A 7 -17.32 14.82 -32.89
CA THR A 7 -17.46 14.42 -31.47
C THR A 7 -18.80 14.78 -30.82
N ARG A 8 -19.72 15.46 -31.53
CA ARG A 8 -21.06 15.82 -31.01
C ARG A 8 -22.20 14.89 -31.43
N ARG A 9 -21.91 13.79 -32.14
CA ARG A 9 -22.92 12.82 -32.60
C ARG A 9 -22.96 11.53 -31.78
N TRP A 10 -21.92 11.26 -30.99
CA TRP A 10 -21.81 10.05 -30.14
C TRP A 10 -22.32 10.25 -28.70
N LEU A 11 -22.31 11.49 -28.17
CA LEU A 11 -22.87 11.82 -26.85
C LEU A 11 -24.40 12.03 -26.81
N ARG A 12 -25.09 12.00 -27.96
CA ARG A 12 -26.57 12.14 -28.05
C ARG A 12 -27.31 10.81 -28.26
N GLN A 13 -26.59 9.69 -28.39
CA GLN A 13 -27.19 8.36 -28.57
C GLN A 13 -27.07 7.46 -27.33
N MET A 14 -26.36 7.89 -26.28
CA MET A 14 -26.27 7.19 -24.98
C MET A 14 -27.19 7.79 -23.88
N PHE A 15 -27.80 8.97 -24.07
CA PHE A 15 -28.72 9.60 -23.10
C PHE A 15 -30.21 9.52 -23.49
N SER A 16 -30.62 8.48 -24.23
CA SER A 16 -32.05 8.19 -24.46
C SER A 16 -32.40 6.70 -24.31
N GLY A 17 -31.64 5.99 -23.48
CA GLY A 17 -31.80 4.55 -23.20
C GLY A 17 -32.10 4.18 -21.75
N MET A 18 -32.34 5.15 -20.85
CA MET A 18 -32.77 4.92 -19.47
C MET A 18 -33.71 6.05 -19.07
N VAL A 19 -35.02 5.77 -19.08
CA VAL A 19 -36.15 6.42 -18.35
C VAL A 19 -37.51 5.90 -18.87
N ALA A 20 -37.59 5.24 -20.02
CA ALA A 20 -38.84 4.63 -20.49
C ALA A 20 -38.87 3.11 -20.25
N GLY A 21 -39.13 2.69 -19.01
CA GLY A 21 -39.11 1.27 -18.67
C GLY A 21 -39.72 0.88 -17.32
N CYS A 22 -40.70 1.62 -16.79
CA CYS A 22 -41.61 1.10 -15.77
C CYS A 22 -42.80 2.05 -15.59
N LEU A 23 -43.81 1.94 -16.46
CA LEU A 23 -45.19 2.36 -16.19
C LEU A 23 -46.08 1.92 -17.36
N THR A 24 -46.42 0.62 -17.41
CA THR A 24 -47.76 0.15 -17.83
C THR A 24 -47.89 -1.35 -17.60
N ALA A 25 -49.02 -1.72 -16.99
CA ALA A 25 -49.64 -3.04 -16.93
C ALA A 25 -49.32 -3.93 -15.70
N SER A 26 -49.96 -3.59 -14.58
CA SER A 26 -50.67 -4.62 -13.82
C SER A 26 -52.09 -4.17 -13.51
N MET A 27 -53.06 -4.74 -14.23
CA MET A 27 -54.47 -4.76 -13.85
C MET A 27 -55.08 -6.10 -14.30
N MET A 28 -55.13 -7.07 -13.39
CA MET A 28 -56.37 -7.80 -13.12
C MET A 28 -56.46 -8.08 -11.61
N LEU A 29 -57.20 -7.19 -10.94
CA LEU A 29 -58.09 -7.39 -9.79
C LEU A 29 -58.12 -8.78 -9.12
N THR A 30 -57.89 -8.78 -7.79
CA THR A 30 -58.90 -9.23 -6.81
C THR A 30 -58.73 -8.54 -5.43
N SER A 31 -59.79 -7.80 -5.04
CA SER A 31 -60.33 -7.47 -3.70
C SER A 31 -59.55 -6.65 -2.63
N ILE A 32 -59.97 -5.37 -2.53
CA ILE A 32 -60.14 -4.38 -1.41
C ILE A 32 -60.44 -4.98 0.01
N PRO A 33 -60.30 -4.29 1.20
CA PRO A 33 -59.88 -2.91 1.57
C PRO A 33 -58.84 -2.75 2.73
N GLY A 34 -58.25 -1.55 2.87
CA GLY A 34 -57.81 -1.08 4.20
C GLY A 34 -56.85 0.12 4.28
N ILE A 35 -57.42 1.32 4.38
CA ILE A 35 -56.86 2.55 5.00
C ILE A 35 -55.86 3.38 4.18
N THR A 36 -56.33 4.59 3.88
CA THR A 36 -55.66 5.78 3.35
C THR A 36 -54.76 6.47 4.38
N ALA A 37 -53.60 6.97 3.96
CA ALA A 37 -52.97 8.15 4.56
C ALA A 37 -52.29 8.97 3.45
N GLU A 38 -52.61 10.26 3.39
CA GLU A 38 -52.16 11.24 2.42
C GLU A 38 -50.68 11.61 2.63
N ALA A 39 -49.88 11.60 1.56
CA ALA A 39 -48.58 12.25 1.55
C ALA A 39 -48.73 13.70 1.08
N LYS A 40 -48.39 14.66 1.96
CA LYS A 40 -48.25 16.07 1.64
C LYS A 40 -46.95 16.29 0.87
N GLU A 41 -47.02 17.00 -0.25
CA GLU A 41 -45.88 17.61 -0.91
C GLU A 41 -45.19 18.59 0.03
N VAL A 42 -43.86 18.45 0.19
CA VAL A 42 -42.99 19.49 0.72
C VAL A 42 -42.04 19.89 -0.40
N SER A 43 -42.28 21.08 -0.95
CA SER A 43 -41.38 21.79 -1.85
C SER A 43 -40.25 22.42 -1.03
N GLY A 44 -39.01 21.99 -1.28
CA GLY A 44 -37.81 22.61 -0.74
C GLY A 44 -36.58 22.07 -1.48
N GLN A 45 -36.26 22.67 -2.62
CA GLN A 45 -34.95 22.47 -3.27
C GLN A 45 -33.96 23.41 -2.58
N GLU A 46 -33.16 22.85 -1.67
CA GLU A 46 -31.81 23.36 -1.43
C GLU A 46 -30.83 22.54 -2.27
N GLY A 47 -29.85 23.22 -2.87
CA GLY A 47 -28.94 22.66 -3.84
C GLY A 47 -28.10 21.55 -3.23
N ILE A 48 -28.19 20.36 -3.82
CA ILE A 48 -27.22 19.29 -3.59
C ILE A 48 -25.94 19.74 -4.31
N GLU A 49 -24.93 20.16 -3.55
CA GLU A 49 -23.55 20.18 -4.04
C GLU A 49 -23.17 18.73 -4.34
N VAL A 50 -23.13 18.40 -5.63
CA VAL A 50 -22.51 17.16 -6.10
C VAL A 50 -21.01 17.39 -5.96
N GLN A 51 -20.38 16.75 -4.97
CA GLN A 51 -18.93 16.66 -4.93
C GLN A 51 -18.46 16.01 -6.23
N GLU A 52 -17.69 16.74 -7.05
CA GLU A 52 -17.02 16.16 -8.20
C GLU A 52 -15.99 15.14 -7.68
N GLU A 53 -16.16 13.86 -7.99
CA GLU A 53 -15.13 12.84 -7.72
C GLU A 53 -13.85 13.23 -8.49
N GLU A 54 -12.74 13.37 -7.78
CA GLU A 54 -11.43 13.59 -8.40
C GLU A 54 -11.07 12.36 -9.25
N THR A 55 -10.98 12.55 -10.58
CA THR A 55 -10.56 11.50 -11.51
C THR A 55 -9.07 11.20 -11.35
N ARG A 56 -8.69 9.93 -11.30
CA ARG A 56 -7.28 9.51 -11.20
C ARG A 56 -6.44 10.08 -12.34
N THR A 57 -5.24 10.55 -11.99
CA THR A 57 -4.21 10.91 -12.97
C THR A 57 -3.17 9.79 -13.05
N PHE A 58 -2.97 9.20 -14.23
CA PHE A 58 -1.98 8.15 -14.44
C PHE A 58 -0.56 8.72 -14.62
N VAL A 59 0.43 7.97 -14.14
CA VAL A 59 1.86 8.27 -14.32
C VAL A 59 2.33 7.72 -15.66
N HIS A 60 3.06 8.54 -16.43
CA HIS A 60 3.59 8.19 -17.76
C HIS A 60 5.05 8.64 -17.95
N PRO A 61 5.97 7.76 -18.38
CA PRO A 61 5.82 6.30 -18.39
C PRO A 61 5.66 5.77 -16.96
N GLY A 62 4.67 4.90 -16.75
CA GLY A 62 4.37 4.33 -15.42
C GLY A 62 3.84 2.91 -15.47
N MET A 63 4.16 2.15 -16.52
CA MET A 63 3.89 0.70 -16.54
C MET A 63 5.05 -0.07 -15.92
N ILE A 64 5.65 -1.08 -16.58
CA ILE A 64 6.80 -1.80 -16.01
C ILE A 64 8.10 -0.98 -16.04
N HIS A 65 8.11 0.16 -16.74
CA HIS A 65 9.23 1.10 -16.80
C HIS A 65 8.78 2.51 -16.45
N THR A 66 9.66 3.26 -15.80
CA THR A 66 9.48 4.68 -15.48
C THR A 66 10.63 5.52 -16.07
N THR A 67 10.50 6.84 -16.02
CA THR A 67 11.57 7.75 -16.42
C THR A 67 12.85 7.47 -15.63
N GLU A 68 12.70 7.23 -14.33
CA GLU A 68 13.79 6.93 -13.40
C GLU A 68 14.43 5.57 -13.71
N SER A 69 13.63 4.55 -14.06
CA SER A 69 14.19 3.25 -14.40
C SER A 69 15.03 3.32 -15.68
N PHE A 70 14.60 4.04 -16.71
CA PHE A 70 15.42 4.25 -17.91
C PHE A 70 16.71 5.02 -17.63
N ALA A 71 16.65 6.05 -16.78
CA ALA A 71 17.85 6.78 -16.36
C ALA A 71 18.83 5.86 -15.63
N ALA A 72 18.34 5.00 -14.73
CA ALA A 72 19.17 4.03 -14.01
C ALA A 72 19.79 2.98 -14.94
N MET A 73 19.03 2.45 -15.90
CA MET A 73 19.57 1.51 -16.91
C MET A 73 20.71 2.15 -17.70
N LYS A 74 20.50 3.39 -18.17
CA LYS A 74 21.51 4.14 -18.92
C LYS A 74 22.76 4.40 -18.08
N GLU A 75 22.59 4.89 -16.86
CA GLU A 75 23.67 5.15 -15.92
C GLU A 75 24.49 3.89 -15.62
N ASN A 76 23.82 2.75 -15.37
CA ASN A 76 24.48 1.47 -15.14
C ASN A 76 25.31 1.03 -16.35
N VAL A 77 24.80 1.19 -17.57
CA VAL A 77 25.55 0.89 -18.80
C VAL A 77 26.75 1.83 -18.99
N GLU A 78 26.57 3.14 -18.79
CA GLU A 78 27.63 4.15 -18.92
C GLU A 78 28.74 3.98 -17.88
N LYS A 79 28.40 3.54 -16.68
CA LYS A 79 29.33 3.26 -15.57
C LYS A 79 29.87 1.84 -15.56
N GLU A 80 29.56 1.05 -16.58
CA GLU A 80 30.03 -0.33 -16.72
C GLU A 80 29.63 -1.25 -15.55
N VAL A 81 28.46 -1.00 -14.95
CA VAL A 81 27.93 -1.79 -13.83
C VAL A 81 27.49 -3.17 -14.32
N GLN A 82 27.96 -4.22 -13.64
CA GLN A 82 27.54 -5.59 -13.89
C GLN A 82 26.37 -5.99 -12.99
N PRO A 83 25.42 -6.81 -13.47
CA PRO A 83 25.36 -7.49 -14.79
C PRO A 83 24.73 -6.67 -15.93
N ASN A 84 24.36 -5.41 -15.70
CA ASN A 84 23.65 -4.58 -16.68
C ASN A 84 24.44 -4.39 -17.98
N LEU A 85 25.76 -4.13 -17.88
CA LEU A 85 26.63 -3.95 -19.05
C LEU A 85 26.68 -5.21 -19.92
N ASP A 86 26.91 -6.38 -19.34
CA ASP A 86 26.97 -7.63 -20.10
C ASP A 86 25.62 -7.93 -20.77
N THR A 87 24.52 -7.68 -20.07
CA THR A 87 23.17 -7.87 -20.59
C THR A 87 22.87 -6.91 -21.75
N TRP A 88 23.29 -5.65 -21.64
CA TRP A 88 23.20 -4.65 -22.70
C TRP A 88 23.97 -5.07 -23.97
N GLN A 89 25.18 -5.61 -23.81
CA GLN A 89 25.96 -6.10 -24.93
C GLN A 89 25.27 -7.29 -25.62
N GLN A 90 24.66 -8.20 -24.85
CA GLN A 90 23.88 -9.31 -25.41
C GLN A 90 22.64 -8.83 -26.16
N LEU A 91 21.92 -7.85 -25.62
CA LEU A 91 20.74 -7.27 -26.27
C LEU A 91 21.10 -6.67 -27.65
N LYS A 92 22.23 -5.98 -27.78
CA LYS A 92 22.69 -5.44 -29.06
C LYS A 92 23.13 -6.51 -30.06
N ASN A 93 23.62 -7.65 -29.57
CA ASN A 93 24.21 -8.69 -30.40
C ASN A 93 23.23 -9.79 -30.83
N ASN A 94 21.99 -9.78 -30.32
CA ASN A 94 21.01 -10.85 -30.57
C ASN A 94 20.27 -10.75 -31.93
N GLY A 95 20.42 -9.63 -32.66
CA GLY A 95 19.78 -9.40 -33.96
C GLY A 95 18.31 -8.96 -33.96
N PHE A 96 17.71 -8.72 -32.79
CA PHE A 96 16.33 -8.25 -32.64
C PHE A 96 16.23 -6.73 -32.55
N SER A 97 17.32 -6.05 -32.18
CA SER A 97 17.45 -4.59 -32.22
C SER A 97 17.87 -4.04 -33.60
N ASP A 98 17.41 -4.63 -34.71
CA ASP A 98 17.74 -4.18 -36.07
C ASP A 98 16.93 -2.94 -36.46
N PRO A 99 17.57 -1.75 -36.66
CA PRO A 99 16.86 -0.53 -36.99
C PRO A 99 16.26 -0.50 -38.40
N GLU A 100 16.60 -1.46 -39.27
CA GLU A 100 16.08 -1.55 -40.65
C GLU A 100 14.90 -2.54 -40.78
N TRP A 101 14.47 -3.15 -39.68
CA TRP A 101 13.41 -4.16 -39.69
C TRP A 101 12.05 -3.58 -40.15
N ASN A 102 11.31 -4.36 -40.94
CA ASN A 102 9.93 -4.04 -41.32
C ASN A 102 8.95 -5.03 -40.67
N PRO A 103 7.83 -4.56 -40.11
CA PRO A 103 6.86 -5.42 -39.43
C PRO A 103 6.15 -6.35 -40.42
N ARG A 104 5.78 -7.54 -39.94
CA ARG A 104 5.04 -8.60 -40.65
C ARG A 104 3.56 -8.52 -40.35
N VAL A 105 2.99 -7.34 -40.57
CA VAL A 105 1.60 -7.01 -40.22
C VAL A 105 0.62 -7.92 -40.95
N THR A 106 -0.38 -8.40 -40.22
CA THR A 106 -1.54 -9.12 -40.74
C THR A 106 -2.83 -8.51 -40.18
N GLU A 107 -3.91 -8.50 -40.96
CA GLU A 107 -5.21 -7.98 -40.48
C GLU A 107 -5.78 -8.80 -39.32
N THR A 108 -5.58 -10.12 -39.33
CA THR A 108 -6.01 -11.03 -38.27
C THR A 108 -4.82 -11.79 -37.69
N VAL A 109 -4.68 -11.74 -36.36
CA VAL A 109 -3.76 -12.60 -35.61
C VAL A 109 -4.53 -13.81 -35.09
N ILE A 110 -4.12 -15.01 -35.51
CA ILE A 110 -4.79 -16.29 -35.23
C ILE A 110 -3.90 -17.12 -34.31
N ARG A 111 -4.46 -17.67 -33.21
CA ARG A 111 -3.75 -18.59 -32.31
C ARG A 111 -4.52 -19.90 -32.07
N GLY A 112 -3.81 -21.03 -32.03
CA GLY A 112 -4.33 -22.32 -31.54
C GLY A 112 -5.12 -23.16 -32.56
N VAL A 113 -5.19 -22.73 -33.83
CA VAL A 113 -5.90 -23.45 -34.91
C VAL A 113 -5.07 -23.49 -36.19
N THR A 114 -5.51 -24.25 -37.19
CA THR A 114 -4.93 -24.22 -38.53
C THR A 114 -4.89 -22.78 -39.06
N GLY A 115 -3.71 -22.32 -39.49
CA GLY A 115 -3.51 -20.93 -39.90
C GLY A 115 -2.96 -20.02 -38.79
N ASP A 116 -2.56 -20.58 -37.64
CA ASP A 116 -1.83 -19.86 -36.60
C ASP A 116 -0.66 -19.05 -37.19
N ASN A 117 -0.67 -17.75 -36.92
CA ASN A 117 0.33 -16.80 -37.40
C ASN A 117 0.87 -15.92 -36.25
N CYS A 118 0.57 -16.25 -34.98
CA CYS A 118 0.83 -15.36 -33.86
C CYS A 118 2.33 -15.17 -33.57
N ALA A 119 3.18 -16.10 -34.01
CA ALA A 119 4.62 -15.99 -33.89
C ALA A 119 5.18 -14.74 -34.61
N GLY A 120 4.61 -14.36 -35.75
CA GLY A 120 5.02 -13.15 -36.48
C GLY A 120 4.80 -11.89 -35.64
N PHE A 121 3.60 -11.74 -35.10
CA PHE A 121 3.21 -10.64 -34.23
C PHE A 121 4.07 -10.56 -32.96
N ARG A 122 4.19 -11.67 -32.22
CA ARG A 122 5.01 -11.75 -31.00
C ARG A 122 6.47 -11.33 -31.25
N ILE A 123 7.09 -11.83 -32.32
CA ILE A 123 8.48 -11.48 -32.65
C ILE A 123 8.60 -9.99 -33.01
N ASP A 124 7.61 -9.38 -33.66
CA ASP A 124 7.66 -7.94 -33.95
C ASP A 124 7.51 -7.09 -32.69
N ILE A 125 6.64 -7.45 -31.75
CA ILE A 125 6.53 -6.77 -30.44
C ILE A 125 7.89 -6.78 -29.73
N ARG A 126 8.59 -7.92 -29.72
CA ARG A 126 9.92 -8.05 -29.12
C ARG A 126 10.96 -7.16 -29.80
N ARG A 127 10.95 -7.10 -31.12
CA ARG A 127 11.83 -6.21 -31.88
C ARG A 127 11.55 -4.74 -31.55
N ALA A 128 10.27 -4.37 -31.46
CA ALA A 128 9.88 -3.03 -31.04
C ALA A 128 10.35 -2.73 -29.61
N TYR A 129 10.17 -3.66 -28.68
CA TYR A 129 10.62 -3.52 -27.29
C TYR A 129 12.14 -3.32 -27.20
N GLN A 130 12.91 -4.20 -27.84
CA GLN A 130 14.37 -4.12 -27.77
C GLN A 130 14.91 -2.88 -28.47
N THR A 131 14.36 -2.48 -29.63
CA THR A 131 14.76 -1.22 -30.28
C THR A 131 14.38 -0.01 -29.42
N ALA A 132 13.24 -0.02 -28.75
CA ALA A 132 12.86 1.03 -27.79
C ALA A 132 13.83 1.09 -26.59
N LEU A 133 14.24 -0.06 -26.02
CA LEU A 133 15.26 -0.12 -24.97
C LEU A 133 16.61 0.41 -25.45
N VAL A 134 17.05 0.02 -26.66
CA VAL A 134 18.30 0.54 -27.25
C VAL A 134 18.23 2.05 -27.41
N TRP A 135 17.11 2.58 -27.88
CA TRP A 135 16.92 4.02 -27.97
C TRP A 135 16.99 4.72 -26.60
N LYS A 136 16.24 4.25 -25.59
CA LYS A 136 16.24 4.86 -24.25
C LYS A 136 17.63 4.90 -23.61
N ILE A 137 18.45 3.86 -23.82
CA ILE A 137 19.81 3.78 -23.25
C ILE A 137 20.82 4.57 -24.09
N SER A 138 20.82 4.41 -25.42
CA SER A 138 21.85 4.98 -26.30
C SER A 138 21.57 6.40 -26.78
N GLY A 139 20.29 6.80 -26.85
CA GLY A 139 19.84 8.05 -27.47
C GLY A 139 19.92 8.05 -29.01
N ASP A 140 20.19 6.92 -29.67
CA ASP A 140 20.26 6.84 -31.13
C ASP A 140 18.87 6.69 -31.75
N GLU A 141 18.41 7.75 -32.41
CA GLU A 141 17.04 7.94 -32.89
C GLU A 141 16.59 6.87 -33.89
N LYS A 142 17.51 6.27 -34.66
CA LYS A 142 17.15 5.23 -35.65
C LYS A 142 16.44 4.03 -35.00
N TYR A 143 16.74 3.74 -33.73
CA TYR A 143 16.08 2.68 -32.99
C TYR A 143 14.67 3.08 -32.53
N ALA A 144 14.47 4.36 -32.20
CA ALA A 144 13.14 4.92 -31.91
C ALA A 144 12.24 4.84 -33.14
N GLU A 145 12.77 5.26 -34.30
CA GLU A 145 12.07 5.20 -35.58
C GLU A 145 11.70 3.75 -35.97
N ALA A 146 12.56 2.78 -35.67
CA ALA A 146 12.28 1.36 -35.87
C ALA A 146 11.14 0.87 -34.97
N ALA A 147 11.17 1.20 -33.67
CA ALA A 147 10.10 0.87 -32.73
C ALA A 147 8.75 1.47 -33.19
N CYS A 148 8.72 2.77 -33.50
CA CYS A 148 7.53 3.44 -34.05
C CYS A 148 7.05 2.79 -35.34
N ARG A 149 7.93 2.48 -36.30
CA ARG A 149 7.55 1.84 -37.56
C ARG A 149 6.86 0.49 -37.34
N ILE A 150 7.36 -0.31 -36.40
CA ILE A 150 6.75 -1.60 -36.05
C ILE A 150 5.37 -1.39 -35.41
N LEU A 151 5.29 -0.55 -34.37
CA LEU A 151 4.05 -0.29 -33.64
C LEU A 151 2.97 0.35 -34.54
N ASN A 152 3.33 1.32 -35.36
CA ASN A 152 2.43 1.99 -36.32
C ASN A 152 1.93 1.01 -37.38
N GLY A 153 2.79 0.09 -37.84
CA GLY A 153 2.40 -0.95 -38.77
C GLY A 153 1.27 -1.82 -38.21
N TRP A 154 1.43 -2.29 -36.97
CA TRP A 154 0.44 -3.14 -36.32
C TRP A 154 -0.84 -2.40 -35.92
N SER A 155 -0.73 -1.23 -35.29
CA SER A 155 -1.91 -0.41 -34.91
C SER A 155 -2.78 -0.03 -36.12
N SER A 156 -2.17 0.36 -37.24
CA SER A 156 -2.93 0.70 -38.44
C SER A 156 -3.48 -0.52 -39.19
N GLY A 157 -2.75 -1.64 -39.23
CA GLY A 157 -3.08 -2.78 -40.10
C GLY A 157 -3.87 -3.91 -39.43
N MET A 158 -3.69 -4.16 -38.14
CA MET A 158 -4.42 -5.22 -37.42
C MET A 158 -5.87 -4.80 -37.13
N LYS A 159 -6.78 -5.77 -37.17
CA LYS A 159 -8.23 -5.57 -36.97
C LYS A 159 -8.89 -6.64 -36.09
N GLU A 160 -8.30 -7.83 -35.96
CA GLU A 160 -8.96 -8.92 -35.25
C GLU A 160 -7.98 -9.91 -34.61
N LEU A 161 -8.39 -10.46 -33.46
CA LEU A 161 -7.82 -11.66 -32.84
C LEU A 161 -8.74 -12.85 -33.08
N GLY A 162 -8.21 -13.91 -33.68
CA GLY A 162 -8.96 -15.11 -34.04
C GLY A 162 -8.34 -16.39 -33.46
N GLY A 163 -9.06 -17.50 -33.62
CA GLY A 163 -8.61 -18.82 -33.22
C GLY A 163 -9.55 -19.52 -32.23
N ASN A 164 -9.03 -20.53 -31.53
CA ASN A 164 -9.77 -21.24 -30.49
C ASN A 164 -9.70 -20.44 -29.16
N ALA A 165 -9.80 -21.10 -28.00
CA ALA A 165 -9.62 -20.44 -26.71
C ALA A 165 -8.29 -19.68 -26.60
N ASP A 166 -7.23 -20.13 -27.26
CA ASP A 166 -5.90 -19.50 -27.20
C ASP A 166 -5.89 -18.05 -27.73
N ARG A 167 -6.94 -17.59 -28.42
CA ARG A 167 -7.11 -16.17 -28.74
C ARG A 167 -7.13 -15.28 -27.49
N PHE A 168 -7.62 -15.78 -26.36
CA PHE A 168 -7.58 -15.05 -25.08
C PHE A 168 -6.17 -15.00 -24.48
N LEU A 169 -5.34 -16.03 -24.71
CA LEU A 169 -3.91 -15.95 -24.40
C LEU A 169 -3.20 -14.95 -25.33
N ALA A 170 -3.59 -14.88 -26.61
CA ALA A 170 -3.07 -13.88 -27.53
C ALA A 170 -3.48 -12.46 -27.10
N ALA A 171 -4.74 -12.25 -26.69
CA ALA A 171 -5.22 -10.98 -26.17
C ALA A 171 -4.49 -10.57 -24.89
N GLY A 172 -4.41 -11.48 -23.92
CA GLY A 172 -3.76 -11.20 -22.63
C GLY A 172 -2.26 -10.94 -22.79
N ILE A 173 -1.53 -11.91 -23.34
CA ILE A 173 -0.07 -11.82 -23.46
C ILE A 173 0.33 -10.66 -24.38
N TYR A 174 -0.11 -10.67 -25.64
CA TYR A 174 0.37 -9.67 -26.58
C TYR A 174 -0.22 -8.29 -26.34
N GLY A 175 -1.40 -8.20 -25.70
CA GLY A 175 -2.02 -6.93 -25.32
C GLY A 175 -1.16 -6.16 -24.32
N TYR A 176 -0.74 -6.82 -23.22
CA TYR A 176 0.10 -6.15 -22.23
C TYR A 176 1.49 -5.83 -22.78
N GLU A 177 2.08 -6.74 -23.56
CA GLU A 177 3.38 -6.52 -24.17
C GLU A 177 3.33 -5.30 -25.11
N LEU A 178 2.33 -5.25 -26.00
CA LEU A 178 2.17 -4.16 -26.95
C LEU A 178 1.94 -2.81 -26.25
N ALA A 179 1.08 -2.77 -25.24
CA ALA A 179 0.80 -1.56 -24.46
C ALA A 179 2.06 -1.06 -23.72
N ASN A 180 2.85 -1.97 -23.13
CA ASN A 180 4.12 -1.61 -22.50
C ASN A 180 5.13 -1.02 -23.49
N VAL A 181 5.26 -1.58 -24.69
CA VAL A 181 6.18 -1.02 -25.71
C VAL A 181 5.66 0.33 -26.24
N ALA A 182 4.35 0.43 -26.47
CA ALA A 182 3.70 1.68 -26.89
C ALA A 182 3.92 2.80 -25.86
N GLU A 183 3.87 2.47 -24.58
CA GLU A 183 4.11 3.41 -23.49
C GLU A 183 5.53 4.01 -23.54
N ILE A 184 6.55 3.22 -23.87
CA ILE A 184 7.93 3.73 -24.04
C ILE A 184 8.00 4.81 -25.13
N MET A 185 7.17 4.65 -26.16
CA MET A 185 7.11 5.50 -27.35
C MET A 185 6.03 6.60 -27.27
N ARG A 186 5.29 6.69 -26.15
CA ARG A 186 4.08 7.52 -25.98
C ARG A 186 4.20 8.94 -26.54
N ASP A 187 5.30 9.62 -26.20
CA ASP A 187 5.53 11.02 -26.57
C ASP A 187 6.43 11.20 -27.80
N HIS A 188 6.83 10.10 -28.44
CA HIS A 188 7.71 10.16 -29.60
C HIS A 188 6.91 10.68 -30.81
N PRO A 189 7.36 11.76 -31.51
CA PRO A 189 6.59 12.38 -32.59
C PRO A 189 6.21 11.48 -33.77
N SER A 190 6.98 10.42 -34.02
CA SER A 190 6.70 9.44 -35.08
C SER A 190 5.75 8.33 -34.65
N PHE A 191 5.35 8.25 -33.38
CA PHE A 191 4.42 7.23 -32.90
C PHE A 191 2.97 7.69 -33.07
N HIS A 192 2.13 6.83 -33.66
CA HIS A 192 0.70 7.10 -33.82
C HIS A 192 -0.06 6.61 -32.59
N LYS A 193 -0.05 7.41 -31.52
CA LYS A 193 -0.65 7.04 -30.23
C LYS A 193 -2.14 6.69 -30.37
N GLU A 194 -2.91 7.52 -31.06
CA GLU A 194 -4.36 7.32 -31.20
C GLU A 194 -4.71 6.03 -31.95
N ASP A 195 -3.96 5.68 -33.01
CA ASP A 195 -4.15 4.41 -33.73
C ASP A 195 -3.90 3.20 -32.79
N MET A 196 -2.94 3.32 -31.87
CA MET A 196 -2.65 2.28 -30.88
C MET A 196 -3.73 2.21 -29.80
N GLU A 197 -4.23 3.35 -29.30
CA GLU A 197 -5.35 3.39 -28.36
C GLU A 197 -6.59 2.71 -28.96
N GLU A 198 -6.91 3.01 -30.23
CA GLU A 198 -8.01 2.35 -30.96
C GLU A 198 -7.79 0.84 -31.06
N LEU A 199 -6.60 0.36 -31.45
CA LEU A 199 -6.31 -1.07 -31.51
C LEU A 199 -6.51 -1.76 -30.15
N LEU A 200 -5.96 -1.18 -29.09
CA LEU A 200 -6.03 -1.74 -27.74
C LEU A 200 -7.48 -1.78 -27.21
N LEU A 201 -8.24 -0.70 -27.40
CA LEU A 201 -9.62 -0.59 -26.90
C LEU A 201 -10.64 -1.36 -27.72
N ASP A 202 -10.46 -1.46 -29.05
CA ASP A 202 -11.45 -2.08 -29.93
C ASP A 202 -11.19 -3.58 -30.17
N VAL A 203 -9.95 -4.05 -30.03
CA VAL A 203 -9.58 -5.45 -30.35
C VAL A 203 -9.15 -6.24 -29.12
N PHE A 204 -8.29 -5.67 -28.26
CA PHE A 204 -7.72 -6.41 -27.12
C PHE A 204 -8.64 -6.37 -25.91
N TYR A 205 -8.96 -5.18 -25.41
CA TYR A 205 -9.75 -4.99 -24.19
C TYR A 205 -11.07 -5.78 -24.16
N PRO A 206 -11.92 -5.78 -25.22
CA PRO A 206 -13.19 -6.50 -25.18
C PRO A 206 -12.99 -8.01 -25.02
N MET A 207 -11.88 -8.55 -25.54
CA MET A 207 -11.53 -9.97 -25.40
C MET A 207 -11.02 -10.28 -23.99
N ASN A 208 -10.22 -9.38 -23.41
CA ASN A 208 -9.75 -9.55 -22.03
C ASN A 208 -10.91 -9.49 -21.02
N GLU A 209 -11.80 -8.50 -21.16
CA GLU A 209 -12.99 -8.36 -20.29
C GLU A 209 -13.96 -9.54 -20.48
N ASP A 210 -14.22 -9.98 -21.71
CA ASP A 210 -15.04 -11.18 -21.96
C ASP A 210 -14.43 -12.43 -21.31
N PHE A 211 -13.10 -12.57 -21.31
CA PHE A 211 -12.46 -13.69 -20.63
C PHE A 211 -12.66 -13.63 -19.12
N LEU A 212 -12.34 -12.50 -18.47
CA LEU A 212 -12.45 -12.38 -17.00
C LEU A 212 -13.90 -12.44 -16.51
N THR A 213 -14.88 -12.13 -17.37
CA THR A 213 -16.30 -12.18 -17.01
C THR A 213 -16.95 -13.50 -17.36
N ASN A 214 -16.76 -14.01 -18.59
CA ASN A 214 -17.47 -15.19 -19.09
C ASN A 214 -16.60 -16.44 -19.18
N HIS A 215 -15.28 -16.34 -19.05
CA HIS A 215 -14.32 -17.45 -19.11
C HIS A 215 -14.54 -18.33 -20.35
N ASN A 216 -14.76 -17.70 -21.50
CA ASN A 216 -15.07 -18.39 -22.77
C ASN A 216 -16.23 -19.42 -22.65
N GLY A 217 -17.20 -19.14 -21.78
CA GLY A 217 -18.35 -20.00 -21.49
C GLY A 217 -18.01 -21.30 -20.75
N ALA A 218 -16.80 -21.41 -20.17
CA ALA A 218 -16.39 -22.53 -19.34
C ALA A 218 -16.70 -22.28 -17.86
N HIS A 219 -16.53 -23.30 -17.03
CA HIS A 219 -16.57 -23.11 -15.58
C HIS A 219 -15.46 -22.14 -15.13
N ILE A 220 -15.72 -21.30 -14.14
CA ILE A 220 -14.78 -20.27 -13.66
C ILE A 220 -13.39 -20.84 -13.32
N GLY A 221 -13.34 -22.00 -12.66
CA GLY A 221 -12.10 -22.71 -12.35
C GLY A 221 -11.50 -23.57 -13.49
N ASN A 222 -12.01 -23.49 -14.73
CA ASN A 222 -11.54 -24.31 -15.87
C ASN A 222 -10.12 -23.94 -16.33
N TYR A 223 -9.85 -22.64 -16.42
CA TYR A 223 -8.60 -22.14 -16.95
C TYR A 223 -7.58 -21.97 -15.83
N TRP A 224 -6.32 -22.23 -16.12
CA TRP A 224 -5.23 -22.08 -15.15
C TRP A 224 -4.95 -20.61 -14.85
N ALA A 225 -4.31 -20.32 -13.72
CA ALA A 225 -4.03 -18.95 -13.26
C ALA A 225 -3.40 -18.05 -14.33
N ASN A 226 -2.51 -18.58 -15.18
CA ASN A 226 -1.87 -17.82 -16.25
C ASN A 226 -2.85 -17.18 -17.25
N TRP A 227 -3.99 -17.82 -17.48
CA TRP A 227 -5.00 -17.29 -18.41
C TRP A 227 -5.62 -16.00 -17.87
N ASP A 228 -6.06 -16.03 -16.63
CA ASP A 228 -6.58 -14.85 -15.93
C ASP A 228 -5.48 -13.78 -15.82
N LEU A 229 -4.30 -14.14 -15.31
CA LEU A 229 -3.19 -13.20 -15.08
C LEU A 229 -2.80 -12.44 -16.35
N CYS A 230 -2.69 -13.10 -17.51
CA CYS A 230 -2.35 -12.38 -18.75
C CYS A 230 -3.45 -11.41 -19.20
N ASN A 231 -4.73 -11.74 -18.96
CA ASN A 231 -5.85 -10.85 -19.28
C ASN A 231 -5.93 -9.67 -18.29
N ILE A 232 -5.61 -9.89 -17.01
CA ILE A 232 -5.46 -8.83 -16.00
C ILE A 232 -4.33 -7.88 -16.39
N ALA A 233 -3.14 -8.41 -16.75
CA ALA A 233 -1.99 -7.60 -17.17
C ALA A 233 -2.32 -6.74 -18.41
N ALA A 234 -3.03 -7.31 -19.39
CA ALA A 234 -3.49 -6.55 -20.57
C ALA A 234 -4.46 -5.44 -20.17
N MET A 235 -5.47 -5.72 -19.35
CA MET A 235 -6.42 -4.69 -18.93
C MET A 235 -5.75 -3.58 -18.11
N LEU A 236 -4.87 -3.92 -17.17
CA LEU A 236 -4.15 -2.94 -16.36
C LEU A 236 -3.31 -2.00 -17.24
N SER A 237 -2.53 -2.57 -18.17
CA SER A 237 -1.71 -1.79 -19.11
C SER A 237 -2.55 -0.97 -20.11
N ILE A 238 -3.66 -1.51 -20.62
CA ILE A 238 -4.58 -0.75 -21.49
C ILE A 238 -5.19 0.42 -20.72
N GLY A 239 -5.65 0.19 -19.48
CA GLY A 239 -6.19 1.21 -18.60
C GLY A 239 -5.20 2.37 -18.39
N ILE A 240 -3.95 2.05 -18.06
CA ILE A 240 -2.87 3.04 -17.96
C ILE A 240 -2.67 3.75 -19.31
N PHE A 241 -2.38 3.02 -20.39
CA PHE A 241 -2.05 3.61 -21.69
C PHE A 241 -3.12 4.53 -22.26
N THR A 242 -4.38 4.28 -21.95
CA THR A 242 -5.55 5.00 -22.49
C THR A 242 -6.18 5.97 -21.50
N ASP A 243 -5.56 6.16 -20.33
CA ASP A 243 -6.08 7.01 -19.27
C ASP A 243 -7.50 6.61 -18.82
N ARG A 244 -7.77 5.29 -18.75
CA ARG A 244 -9.07 4.69 -18.40
C ARG A 244 -9.04 4.03 -17.03
N GLU A 245 -9.39 4.83 -16.02
CA GLU A 245 -9.47 4.40 -14.62
C GLU A 245 -10.42 3.22 -14.39
N ASP A 246 -11.55 3.18 -15.09
CA ASP A 246 -12.53 2.09 -14.97
C ASP A 246 -11.96 0.74 -15.42
N ILE A 247 -11.15 0.72 -16.48
CA ILE A 247 -10.48 -0.50 -16.97
C ILE A 247 -9.38 -0.92 -15.99
N TYR A 248 -8.60 0.04 -15.50
CA TYR A 248 -7.54 -0.21 -14.51
C TYR A 248 -8.12 -0.79 -13.20
N ASN A 249 -9.12 -0.12 -12.63
CA ASN A 249 -9.76 -0.55 -11.38
C ASN A 249 -10.44 -1.91 -11.55
N ARG A 250 -11.10 -2.17 -12.69
CA ARG A 250 -11.67 -3.49 -13.01
C ARG A 250 -10.62 -4.61 -12.95
N ALA A 251 -9.42 -4.38 -13.48
CA ALA A 251 -8.31 -5.34 -13.45
C ALA A 251 -7.74 -5.50 -12.03
N LEU A 252 -7.52 -4.39 -11.32
CA LEU A 252 -7.01 -4.37 -9.95
C LEU A 252 -7.93 -5.13 -8.99
N THR A 253 -9.23 -4.86 -9.08
CA THR A 253 -10.25 -5.57 -8.31
C THR A 253 -10.26 -7.05 -8.66
N TYR A 254 -10.20 -7.43 -9.94
CA TYR A 254 -10.15 -8.85 -10.29
C TYR A 254 -8.92 -9.56 -9.73
N TYR A 255 -7.74 -8.93 -9.75
CA TYR A 255 -6.54 -9.52 -9.15
C TYR A 255 -6.72 -9.74 -7.64
N LYS A 256 -7.23 -8.74 -6.92
CA LYS A 256 -7.42 -8.82 -5.45
C LYS A 256 -8.53 -9.80 -5.07
N THR A 257 -9.65 -9.78 -5.78
CA THR A 257 -10.91 -10.37 -5.32
C THR A 257 -11.65 -11.23 -6.35
N GLY A 258 -11.12 -11.44 -7.55
CA GLY A 258 -11.77 -12.21 -8.62
C GLY A 258 -12.10 -13.66 -8.23
N LEU A 259 -13.06 -14.26 -8.95
CA LEU A 259 -13.47 -15.65 -8.72
C LEU A 259 -12.60 -16.66 -9.47
N GLY A 260 -11.93 -16.26 -10.55
CA GLY A 260 -11.08 -17.14 -11.35
C GLY A 260 -9.71 -17.39 -10.73
N ASN A 261 -8.96 -18.28 -11.38
CA ASN A 261 -7.74 -18.85 -10.82
C ASN A 261 -6.56 -17.86 -10.78
N GLY A 262 -6.64 -16.70 -11.45
CA GLY A 262 -5.58 -15.68 -11.42
C GLY A 262 -5.73 -14.62 -10.32
N SER A 263 -6.76 -14.70 -9.47
CA SER A 263 -6.85 -13.85 -8.29
C SER A 263 -5.84 -14.27 -7.22
N LEU A 264 -5.45 -13.34 -6.34
CA LEU A 264 -4.36 -13.47 -5.36
C LEU A 264 -4.39 -14.81 -4.60
N TYR A 265 -5.50 -15.10 -3.92
CA TYR A 265 -5.63 -16.32 -3.11
C TYR A 265 -5.74 -17.59 -3.97
N ASN A 266 -6.36 -17.53 -5.15
CA ASN A 266 -6.52 -18.70 -6.00
C ASN A 266 -5.22 -19.07 -6.74
N ALA A 267 -4.42 -18.08 -7.14
CA ALA A 267 -3.13 -18.27 -7.80
C ALA A 267 -2.05 -18.80 -6.84
N MET A 268 -2.22 -18.52 -5.54
CA MET A 268 -1.27 -18.84 -4.48
C MET A 268 -1.97 -19.53 -3.29
N PRO A 269 -2.52 -20.74 -3.52
CA PRO A 269 -3.60 -21.31 -2.72
C PRO A 269 -3.27 -21.79 -1.32
N TYR A 270 -2.01 -22.08 -0.98
CA TYR A 270 -1.66 -22.72 0.29
C TYR A 270 -0.40 -22.12 0.87
N VAL A 271 -0.46 -21.71 2.13
CA VAL A 271 0.70 -21.22 2.91
C VAL A 271 1.15 -22.32 3.85
N PHE A 272 2.44 -22.66 3.82
CA PHE A 272 3.02 -23.72 4.64
C PHE A 272 3.65 -23.18 5.93
N GLU A 273 3.88 -24.07 6.90
CA GLU A 273 4.50 -23.72 8.20
C GLU A 273 5.91 -23.14 8.06
N ASP A 274 6.64 -23.45 6.98
CA ASP A 274 7.95 -22.86 6.69
C ASP A 274 7.87 -21.45 6.07
N GLY A 275 6.65 -20.91 5.95
CA GLY A 275 6.37 -19.59 5.41
C GLY A 275 6.34 -19.53 3.88
N THR A 276 6.61 -20.63 3.17
CA THR A 276 6.51 -20.68 1.70
C THR A 276 5.06 -20.85 1.24
N VAL A 277 4.79 -20.49 -0.03
CA VAL A 277 3.43 -20.52 -0.58
C VAL A 277 3.39 -21.33 -1.87
N GLN A 278 2.50 -22.30 -1.95
CA GLN A 278 2.31 -23.10 -3.16
C GLN A 278 1.78 -22.22 -4.30
N TRP A 279 2.35 -22.35 -5.49
CA TRP A 279 1.78 -21.77 -6.71
C TRP A 279 0.78 -22.73 -7.36
N GLN A 280 -0.33 -22.20 -7.85
CA GLN A 280 -1.46 -22.97 -8.38
C GLN A 280 -1.06 -23.96 -9.50
N GLU A 281 -0.15 -23.56 -10.39
CA GLU A 281 0.29 -24.39 -11.51
C GLU A 281 1.46 -25.34 -11.19
N SER A 282 1.96 -25.38 -9.94
CA SER A 282 3.13 -26.18 -9.57
C SER A 282 2.96 -27.69 -9.79
N GLY A 283 1.73 -28.21 -9.72
CA GLY A 283 1.41 -29.60 -10.03
C GLY A 283 1.35 -29.93 -11.53
N ARG A 284 1.41 -28.92 -12.41
CA ARG A 284 1.33 -29.06 -13.88
C ARG A 284 2.72 -29.26 -14.48
N ASP A 285 3.52 -28.21 -14.46
CA ASP A 285 4.94 -28.19 -14.85
C ASP A 285 5.57 -26.85 -14.46
N GLN A 286 6.91 -26.83 -14.40
CA GLN A 286 7.65 -25.64 -13.98
C GLN A 286 7.68 -24.53 -15.04
N GLY A 287 7.41 -24.85 -16.31
CA GLY A 287 7.32 -23.86 -17.39
C GLY A 287 6.11 -22.94 -17.20
N HIS A 288 4.93 -23.51 -16.95
CA HIS A 288 3.74 -22.72 -16.65
C HIS A 288 3.77 -22.10 -15.25
N THR A 289 4.41 -22.76 -14.29
CA THR A 289 4.62 -22.18 -12.96
C THR A 289 5.39 -20.86 -13.04
N THR A 290 6.50 -20.84 -13.81
CA THR A 290 7.31 -19.63 -13.99
C THR A 290 6.68 -18.59 -14.93
N LEU A 291 5.79 -18.99 -15.87
CA LEU A 291 4.92 -18.04 -16.59
C LEU A 291 4.02 -17.26 -15.62
N GLY A 292 3.53 -17.94 -14.58
CA GLY A 292 2.67 -17.32 -13.59
C GLY A 292 3.37 -16.21 -12.82
N VAL A 293 4.62 -16.46 -12.43
CA VAL A 293 5.49 -15.43 -11.84
C VAL A 293 5.65 -14.26 -12.79
N SER A 294 5.93 -14.51 -14.08
CA SER A 294 6.16 -13.44 -15.05
C SER A 294 4.95 -12.55 -15.30
N LEU A 295 3.75 -13.11 -15.23
CA LEU A 295 2.52 -12.35 -15.39
C LEU A 295 2.13 -11.62 -14.11
N CYS A 296 2.38 -12.24 -12.94
CA CYS A 296 2.07 -11.62 -11.66
C CYS A 296 3.01 -10.45 -11.34
N GLU A 297 4.30 -10.56 -11.65
CA GLU A 297 5.26 -9.47 -11.41
C GLU A 297 4.94 -8.23 -12.25
N VAL A 298 4.51 -8.37 -13.51
CA VAL A 298 4.15 -7.20 -14.33
C VAL A 298 2.88 -6.53 -13.84
N ILE A 299 1.90 -7.30 -13.32
CA ILE A 299 0.71 -6.74 -12.66
C ILE A 299 1.13 -5.92 -11.45
N CYS A 300 1.96 -6.50 -10.58
CA CYS A 300 2.41 -5.82 -9.36
C CYS A 300 3.27 -4.59 -9.66
N GLU A 301 4.20 -4.65 -10.62
CA GLU A 301 5.07 -3.52 -10.95
C GLU A 301 4.31 -2.38 -11.63
N MET A 302 3.37 -2.68 -12.53
CA MET A 302 2.51 -1.66 -13.12
C MET A 302 1.64 -0.99 -12.05
N ALA A 303 1.03 -1.76 -11.15
CA ALA A 303 0.24 -1.20 -10.05
C ALA A 303 1.10 -0.34 -9.12
N TRP A 304 2.29 -0.83 -8.75
CA TRP A 304 3.24 -0.11 -7.91
C TRP A 304 3.63 1.25 -8.49
N ASN A 305 3.92 1.29 -9.80
CA ASN A 305 4.29 2.53 -10.48
C ASN A 305 3.11 3.52 -10.63
N GLN A 306 1.87 3.07 -10.38
CA GLN A 306 0.67 3.90 -10.28
C GLN A 306 0.26 4.20 -8.82
N GLY A 307 1.05 3.76 -7.83
CA GLY A 307 0.82 3.99 -6.40
C GLY A 307 -0.01 2.92 -5.68
N ASP A 308 -0.38 1.83 -6.36
CA ASP A 308 -1.10 0.70 -5.76
C ASP A 308 -0.12 -0.42 -5.37
N ASP A 309 0.01 -0.69 -4.07
CA ASP A 309 0.89 -1.73 -3.57
C ASP A 309 0.19 -3.11 -3.57
N LEU A 310 0.45 -3.87 -4.64
CA LEU A 310 0.04 -5.28 -4.75
C LEU A 310 1.10 -6.25 -4.22
N TYR A 311 2.35 -5.81 -4.10
CA TYR A 311 3.47 -6.67 -3.69
C TYR A 311 3.39 -7.04 -2.21
N SER A 312 2.94 -6.11 -1.36
CA SER A 312 2.86 -6.32 0.08
C SER A 312 1.57 -6.99 0.56
N LEU A 313 0.61 -7.27 -0.34
CA LEU A 313 -0.63 -7.96 0.03
C LEU A 313 -0.34 -9.32 0.68
N SER A 314 -1.05 -9.58 1.78
CA SER A 314 -1.05 -10.85 2.50
C SER A 314 0.36 -11.34 2.87
N ASP A 315 1.02 -10.56 3.71
CA ASP A 315 2.38 -10.80 4.18
C ASP A 315 3.33 -11.18 3.04
N ASN A 316 3.35 -10.33 2.00
CA ASN A 316 4.15 -10.52 0.79
C ASN A 316 3.92 -11.90 0.13
N ARG A 317 2.66 -12.35 0.00
CA ARG A 317 2.32 -13.70 -0.51
C ARG A 317 3.02 -14.02 -1.83
N PHE A 318 3.14 -13.04 -2.72
CA PHE A 318 3.81 -13.21 -4.01
C PHE A 318 5.32 -13.48 -3.90
N LEU A 319 6.03 -12.83 -2.97
CA LEU A 319 7.43 -13.15 -2.67
C LEU A 319 7.56 -14.61 -2.21
N LYS A 320 6.73 -15.02 -1.25
CA LYS A 320 6.78 -16.37 -0.68
C LYS A 320 6.46 -17.46 -1.69
N ALA A 321 5.55 -17.16 -2.63
CA ALA A 321 5.25 -18.07 -3.74
C ALA A 321 6.42 -18.15 -4.73
N THR A 322 7.09 -17.03 -5.01
CA THR A 322 8.25 -17.02 -5.90
C THR A 322 9.46 -17.71 -5.26
N GLU A 323 9.68 -17.54 -3.95
CA GLU A 323 10.70 -18.27 -3.17
C GLU A 323 10.41 -19.78 -3.15
N TYR A 324 9.16 -20.21 -3.01
CA TYR A 324 8.74 -21.61 -3.14
C TYR A 324 9.15 -22.20 -4.50
N ILE A 325 8.80 -21.51 -5.59
CA ILE A 325 9.11 -21.92 -6.95
C ILE A 325 10.63 -21.96 -7.16
N ALA A 326 11.35 -20.95 -6.67
CA ALA A 326 12.80 -20.86 -6.79
C ALA A 326 13.50 -21.99 -6.02
N LYS A 327 13.05 -22.28 -4.79
CA LYS A 327 13.56 -23.41 -3.98
C LYS A 327 13.42 -24.72 -4.74
N TYR A 328 12.25 -24.99 -5.31
CA TYR A 328 12.03 -26.21 -6.09
C TYR A 328 12.89 -26.28 -7.36
N ASN A 329 13.01 -25.17 -8.10
CA ASN A 329 13.82 -25.12 -9.32
C ASN A 329 15.34 -25.08 -9.06
N ASN A 330 15.78 -24.77 -7.83
CA ASN A 330 17.14 -24.99 -7.34
C ASN A 330 17.46 -26.47 -7.03
N GLY A 331 16.50 -27.37 -7.24
CA GLY A 331 16.65 -28.81 -6.98
C GLY A 331 16.36 -29.22 -5.53
N GLU A 332 15.77 -28.34 -4.73
CA GLU A 332 15.37 -28.62 -3.36
C GLU A 332 13.90 -29.07 -3.28
N GLU A 333 13.56 -29.87 -2.28
CA GLU A 333 12.17 -30.33 -2.11
C GLU A 333 11.31 -29.25 -1.41
N VAL A 334 10.03 -29.25 -1.76
CA VAL A 334 9.04 -28.31 -1.22
C VAL A 334 7.79 -29.07 -0.79
N ALA A 335 7.07 -28.52 0.19
CA ALA A 335 5.77 -29.06 0.57
C ALA A 335 4.78 -28.92 -0.59
N TYR A 336 3.79 -29.81 -0.68
CA TYR A 336 2.75 -29.71 -1.69
C TYR A 336 1.45 -30.28 -1.15
N GLU A 337 0.40 -29.46 -1.17
CA GLU A 337 -0.97 -29.86 -0.83
C GLU A 337 -1.73 -30.24 -2.11
N PRO A 338 -2.39 -31.41 -2.15
CA PRO A 338 -3.18 -31.84 -3.30
C PRO A 338 -4.12 -30.76 -3.84
N TYR A 339 -3.87 -30.34 -5.06
CA TYR A 339 -4.64 -29.28 -5.71
C TYR A 339 -5.74 -29.87 -6.58
N GLN A 340 -6.97 -29.45 -6.33
CA GLN A 340 -8.12 -29.77 -7.16
C GLN A 340 -8.30 -28.69 -8.22
N TRP A 341 -8.31 -29.09 -9.49
CA TRP A 341 -8.66 -28.20 -10.61
C TRP A 341 -9.94 -28.67 -11.28
N LEU A 342 -10.66 -27.73 -11.89
CA LEU A 342 -11.95 -27.98 -12.53
C LEU A 342 -11.77 -27.91 -14.04
N SER A 343 -12.58 -28.65 -14.81
CA SER A 343 -12.44 -28.67 -16.27
C SER A 343 -13.77 -28.73 -17.02
N GLY A 344 -13.76 -28.17 -18.23
CA GLY A 344 -14.91 -28.05 -19.10
C GLY A 344 -15.96 -27.05 -18.58
N GLN A 345 -17.14 -27.09 -19.20
CA GLN A 345 -18.24 -26.18 -18.88
C GLN A 345 -18.91 -26.50 -17.53
N ASN A 346 -18.89 -27.77 -17.12
CA ASN A 346 -19.58 -28.23 -15.92
C ASN A 346 -18.67 -28.30 -14.68
N GLY A 347 -17.39 -27.93 -14.80
CA GLY A 347 -16.43 -27.97 -13.69
C GLY A 347 -16.12 -29.39 -13.20
N ALA A 348 -15.78 -30.30 -14.12
CA ALA A 348 -15.39 -31.66 -13.75
C ALA A 348 -14.12 -31.63 -12.88
N SER A 349 -14.17 -32.25 -11.71
CA SER A 349 -13.06 -32.25 -10.77
C SER A 349 -11.91 -33.16 -11.20
N ASN A 350 -10.69 -32.65 -11.09
CA ASN A 350 -9.43 -33.33 -11.35
C ASN A 350 -8.44 -32.97 -10.24
N TRP A 351 -7.38 -33.77 -10.09
CA TRP A 351 -6.43 -33.64 -8.97
C TRP A 351 -4.99 -33.70 -9.44
N GLN A 352 -4.15 -32.87 -8.82
CA GLN A 352 -2.70 -32.94 -8.85
C GLN A 352 -2.23 -33.18 -7.42
N ASN A 353 -1.61 -34.34 -7.18
CA ASN A 353 -1.28 -34.80 -5.81
C ASN A 353 0.20 -34.59 -5.44
N ALA A 354 0.98 -33.98 -6.31
CA ALA A 354 2.39 -33.67 -6.09
C ALA A 354 2.81 -32.51 -7.00
N VAL A 355 3.87 -31.82 -6.58
CA VAL A 355 4.60 -30.89 -7.45
C VAL A 355 5.19 -31.65 -8.65
N SER A 356 5.16 -31.01 -9.83
CA SER A 356 5.59 -31.64 -11.08
C SER A 356 7.08 -31.43 -11.36
N GLU A 357 7.81 -32.53 -11.57
CA GLU A 357 9.19 -32.55 -12.03
C GLU A 357 9.35 -32.10 -13.49
N ALA A 358 8.25 -31.97 -14.24
CA ALA A 358 8.31 -31.56 -15.64
C ALA A 358 8.90 -30.16 -15.76
N ASN A 359 9.98 -30.04 -16.54
CA ASN A 359 10.75 -28.81 -16.73
C ASN A 359 11.42 -28.25 -15.46
N ARG A 360 11.63 -29.05 -14.40
CA ARG A 360 12.33 -28.60 -13.19
C ARG A 360 13.72 -28.06 -13.51
N GLY A 361 14.04 -26.89 -12.95
CA GLY A 361 15.27 -26.15 -13.22
C GLY A 361 15.25 -25.35 -14.53
N LEU A 362 14.10 -25.27 -15.22
CA LEU A 362 13.94 -24.36 -16.35
C LEU A 362 14.07 -22.92 -15.86
N ILE A 363 14.92 -22.16 -16.55
CA ILE A 363 15.16 -20.76 -16.24
C ILE A 363 14.43 -19.88 -17.24
N ARG A 364 13.66 -18.94 -16.71
CA ARG A 364 12.98 -17.87 -17.45
C ARG A 364 13.41 -16.52 -16.87
N PRO A 365 13.36 -15.43 -17.64
CA PRO A 365 13.63 -14.08 -17.17
C PRO A 365 12.49 -13.52 -16.29
N VAL A 366 12.39 -13.99 -15.05
CA VAL A 366 11.27 -13.70 -14.14
C VAL A 366 11.71 -13.40 -12.70
N TYR A 367 13.01 -13.43 -12.42
CA TYR A 367 13.53 -13.33 -11.07
C TYR A 367 14.11 -11.95 -10.77
N SER A 368 14.72 -11.27 -11.75
CA SER A 368 15.35 -9.96 -11.53
C SER A 368 14.35 -8.88 -11.09
N MET A 369 13.13 -8.83 -11.65
CA MET A 369 12.14 -7.82 -11.26
C MET A 369 11.63 -8.08 -9.84
N VAL A 370 11.22 -9.32 -9.53
CA VAL A 370 10.82 -9.72 -8.16
C VAL A 370 11.93 -9.45 -7.14
N TYR A 371 13.18 -9.83 -7.46
CA TYR A 371 14.32 -9.59 -6.58
C TYR A 371 14.58 -8.10 -6.39
N ASN A 372 14.50 -7.31 -7.46
CA ASN A 372 14.68 -5.87 -7.38
C ASN A 372 13.60 -5.21 -6.50
N HIS A 373 12.34 -5.61 -6.63
CA HIS A 373 11.30 -5.10 -5.75
C HIS A 373 11.56 -5.52 -4.30
N TYR A 374 11.55 -6.81 -4.00
CA TYR A 374 11.55 -7.23 -2.60
C TYR A 374 12.89 -7.03 -1.89
N VAL A 375 14.02 -7.28 -2.56
CA VAL A 375 15.35 -7.18 -1.93
C VAL A 375 15.91 -5.78 -2.06
N ASN A 376 15.98 -5.22 -3.27
CA ASN A 376 16.64 -3.92 -3.46
C ASN A 376 15.76 -2.75 -2.99
N ARG A 377 14.47 -2.76 -3.38
CA ARG A 377 13.51 -1.69 -3.03
C ARG A 377 12.98 -1.84 -1.61
N MET A 378 12.57 -3.04 -1.19
CA MET A 378 11.92 -3.27 0.11
C MET A 378 12.85 -3.82 1.20
N GLY A 379 14.02 -4.37 0.85
CA GLY A 379 14.98 -4.90 1.82
C GLY A 379 14.69 -6.24 2.46
N LEU A 380 13.77 -6.99 1.89
CA LEU A 380 13.41 -8.30 2.36
C LEU A 380 14.48 -9.33 1.94
N SER A 381 14.37 -10.53 2.49
CA SER A 381 15.22 -11.66 2.12
C SER A 381 14.55 -12.51 1.04
N ALA A 382 15.31 -12.87 0.01
CA ALA A 382 14.88 -13.78 -1.05
C ALA A 382 16.02 -14.75 -1.42
N PRO A 383 16.43 -15.65 -0.51
CA PRO A 383 17.63 -16.46 -0.68
C PRO A 383 17.53 -17.45 -1.86
N ASN A 384 16.35 -17.98 -2.16
CA ASN A 384 16.20 -18.96 -3.25
C ASN A 384 16.23 -18.26 -4.61
N ILE A 385 15.59 -17.09 -4.72
CA ILE A 385 15.69 -16.24 -5.91
C ILE A 385 17.14 -15.79 -6.11
N LYS A 386 17.82 -15.36 -5.03
CA LYS A 386 19.24 -15.01 -5.07
C LYS A 386 20.07 -16.14 -5.63
N LYS A 387 19.87 -17.37 -5.15
CA LYS A 387 20.60 -18.56 -5.63
C LYS A 387 20.37 -18.87 -7.12
N ILE A 388 19.22 -18.50 -7.69
CA ILE A 388 18.98 -18.61 -9.14
C ILE A 388 19.77 -17.55 -9.92
N LEU A 389 19.75 -16.30 -9.43
CA LEU A 389 20.41 -15.16 -10.06
C LEU A 389 21.93 -15.20 -9.87
N GLU A 390 22.42 -15.75 -8.77
CA GLU A 390 23.83 -15.84 -8.37
C GLU A 390 24.17 -17.31 -8.02
N PRO A 391 24.23 -18.22 -9.02
CA PRO A 391 24.40 -19.66 -8.77
C PRO A 391 25.78 -20.01 -8.20
N GLU A 392 26.79 -19.19 -8.48
CA GLU A 392 28.15 -19.30 -7.95
C GLU A 392 28.62 -17.92 -7.46
N GLU A 393 29.47 -17.90 -6.43
CA GLU A 393 30.00 -16.66 -5.86
C GLU A 393 30.74 -15.83 -6.94
N GLY A 394 30.34 -14.56 -7.06
CA GLY A 394 30.91 -13.65 -8.07
C GLY A 394 30.36 -13.85 -9.49
N THR A 395 29.35 -14.70 -9.69
CA THR A 395 28.65 -14.86 -10.97
C THR A 395 27.25 -14.27 -10.89
N TYR A 396 26.74 -13.81 -12.03
CA TYR A 396 25.34 -13.43 -12.18
C TYR A 396 24.77 -14.08 -13.44
N ARG A 397 23.66 -14.78 -13.30
CA ARG A 397 22.92 -15.39 -14.40
C ARG A 397 22.13 -14.32 -15.12
N ILE A 398 22.55 -14.01 -16.33
CA ILE A 398 21.82 -13.07 -17.19
C ILE A 398 20.53 -13.72 -17.66
N GLU A 399 19.43 -13.13 -17.25
CA GLU A 399 18.09 -13.47 -17.69
C GLU A 399 17.83 -12.85 -19.06
N THR A 400 18.25 -13.55 -20.11
CA THR A 400 17.98 -13.15 -21.49
C THR A 400 16.57 -13.56 -21.92
N GLU A 401 16.09 -12.95 -22.99
CA GLU A 401 14.91 -13.42 -23.70
C GLU A 401 15.18 -14.77 -24.39
N SER A 402 14.18 -15.67 -24.41
CA SER A 402 14.18 -16.89 -25.22
C SER A 402 13.11 -16.81 -26.31
N GLU A 403 13.38 -17.34 -27.51
CA GLU A 403 12.39 -17.39 -28.60
C GLU A 403 11.14 -18.21 -28.24
N LYS A 404 11.22 -19.04 -27.18
CA LYS A 404 10.22 -20.03 -26.76
C LYS A 404 9.40 -19.65 -25.53
N VAL A 405 9.64 -18.49 -24.93
CA VAL A 405 8.90 -18.02 -23.74
C VAL A 405 7.91 -16.92 -24.14
N ASP A 406 7.04 -16.46 -23.24
CA ASP A 406 5.86 -15.60 -23.52
C ASP A 406 5.94 -14.19 -22.90
N GLU A 407 7.06 -13.85 -22.27
CA GLU A 407 7.30 -12.62 -21.52
C GLU A 407 8.21 -11.63 -22.26
N LEU A 408 8.09 -10.35 -21.89
CA LEU A 408 9.11 -9.35 -22.21
C LEU A 408 10.39 -9.69 -21.45
N GLY A 409 11.42 -10.17 -22.16
CA GLY A 409 12.70 -10.54 -21.56
C GLY A 409 13.55 -9.33 -21.12
N TRP A 410 14.84 -9.59 -20.87
CA TRP A 410 15.86 -8.58 -20.51
C TRP A 410 15.74 -7.99 -19.11
N GLN A 411 15.10 -8.70 -18.17
CA GLN A 411 14.91 -8.19 -16.81
C GLN A 411 16.20 -7.91 -16.06
N THR A 412 17.29 -8.66 -16.33
CA THR A 412 18.60 -8.34 -15.76
C THR A 412 19.09 -6.96 -16.20
N LEU A 413 18.82 -6.53 -17.44
CA LEU A 413 19.16 -5.18 -17.88
C LEU A 413 18.28 -4.14 -17.20
N THR A 414 16.98 -4.41 -17.12
CA THR A 414 15.97 -3.41 -16.75
C THR A 414 15.74 -3.28 -15.25
N PHE A 415 16.06 -4.31 -14.46
CA PHE A 415 15.78 -4.33 -13.02
C PHE A 415 17.01 -4.56 -12.14
N ALA A 416 18.07 -5.23 -12.60
CA ALA A 416 19.27 -5.38 -11.76
C ALA A 416 19.89 -4.01 -11.44
N ASN A 417 20.25 -3.78 -10.18
CA ASN A 417 20.87 -2.52 -9.72
C ASN A 417 20.05 -1.25 -10.04
N THR A 418 18.71 -1.34 -10.09
CA THR A 418 17.85 -0.17 -10.39
C THR A 418 16.98 0.29 -9.22
N GLY A 419 16.69 -0.60 -8.26
CA GLY A 419 15.83 -0.30 -7.12
C GLY A 419 16.48 0.66 -6.14
N LYS A 420 15.82 1.79 -5.88
CA LYS A 420 16.10 2.64 -4.72
C LYS A 420 15.31 2.12 -3.53
N ARG A 421 15.89 2.23 -2.33
CA ARG A 421 15.21 1.82 -1.11
C ARG A 421 13.94 2.64 -0.90
N THR A 422 12.83 1.95 -0.64
CA THR A 422 11.55 2.52 -0.25
C THR A 422 11.17 1.95 1.12
N GLU A 423 10.48 2.76 1.92
CA GLU A 423 9.89 2.29 3.18
C GLU A 423 8.64 1.45 2.87
N ALA A 424 8.47 0.34 3.60
CA ALA A 424 7.25 -0.44 3.52
C ALA A 424 6.08 0.40 4.02
N LYS A 425 4.97 0.36 3.29
CA LYS A 425 3.71 0.97 3.71
C LYS A 425 2.79 -0.13 4.22
N GLU A 426 2.05 0.15 5.28
CA GLU A 426 0.98 -0.73 5.71
C GLU A 426 -0.11 -0.76 4.64
N ILE A 427 -0.54 -1.97 4.28
CA ILE A 427 -1.70 -2.18 3.44
C ILE A 427 -2.93 -2.16 4.33
N GLN A 428 -3.73 -1.11 4.18
CA GLN A 428 -5.07 -1.08 4.74
C GLN A 428 -5.96 -2.09 4.01
N GLY A 429 -6.75 -2.85 4.75
CA GLY A 429 -7.82 -3.66 4.16
C GLY A 429 -9.12 -2.84 4.02
N ASP A 430 -10.19 -3.50 3.57
CA ASP A 430 -11.49 -2.85 3.30
C ASP A 430 -12.18 -2.28 4.56
N PHE A 431 -11.76 -2.73 5.75
CA PHE A 431 -12.30 -2.32 7.04
C PHE A 431 -11.24 -1.64 7.89
N ALA A 432 -11.61 -0.50 8.48
CA ALA A 432 -10.82 0.10 9.55
C ALA A 432 -10.84 -0.78 10.81
N ASP A 433 -9.81 -0.67 11.64
CA ASP A 433 -9.79 -1.33 12.94
C ASP A 433 -11.00 -0.92 13.79
N GLY A 434 -11.75 -1.89 14.29
CA GLY A 434 -13.01 -1.58 14.97
C GLY A 434 -13.88 -2.78 15.25
N LYS A 435 -15.08 -2.51 15.79
CA LYS A 435 -16.07 -3.51 16.18
C LYS A 435 -17.11 -3.69 15.07
N TYR A 436 -17.33 -4.94 14.69
CA TYR A 436 -18.21 -5.33 13.58
C TYR A 436 -19.10 -6.51 13.95
N ARG A 437 -20.21 -6.61 13.23
CA ARG A 437 -21.06 -7.80 13.19
C ARG A 437 -20.99 -8.41 11.80
N ILE A 438 -20.83 -9.73 11.73
CA ILE A 438 -20.72 -10.48 10.48
C ILE A 438 -21.98 -11.34 10.33
N ARG A 439 -22.79 -11.11 9.29
CA ARG A 439 -24.07 -11.79 9.06
C ARG A 439 -24.07 -12.58 7.76
N SER A 440 -24.68 -13.76 7.78
CA SER A 440 -24.87 -14.54 6.56
C SER A 440 -25.88 -13.86 5.63
N VAL A 441 -25.55 -13.73 4.34
CA VAL A 441 -26.51 -13.28 3.31
C VAL A 441 -27.68 -14.25 3.17
N LEU A 442 -27.45 -15.55 3.37
CA LEU A 442 -28.49 -16.58 3.22
C LEU A 442 -29.59 -16.47 4.28
N THR A 443 -29.21 -16.32 5.54
CA THR A 443 -30.14 -16.44 6.68
C THR A 443 -30.37 -15.12 7.40
N GLY A 444 -29.51 -14.12 7.21
CA GLY A 444 -29.47 -12.89 7.99
C GLY A 444 -28.92 -13.05 9.41
N LYS A 445 -28.57 -14.27 9.83
CA LYS A 445 -28.04 -14.61 11.16
C LYS A 445 -26.58 -14.17 11.31
N SER A 446 -26.20 -13.78 12.52
CA SER A 446 -24.83 -13.39 12.87
C SER A 446 -23.93 -14.60 13.15
N ILE A 447 -22.63 -14.44 12.91
CA ILE A 447 -21.60 -15.35 13.44
C ILE A 447 -21.45 -15.10 14.95
N VAL A 448 -21.58 -16.17 15.73
CA VAL A 448 -21.45 -16.21 17.21
C VAL A 448 -20.54 -17.38 17.63
N VAL A 449 -20.24 -17.51 18.93
CA VAL A 449 -19.42 -18.61 19.48
C VAL A 449 -20.32 -19.57 20.26
N ASN A 450 -20.37 -20.85 19.88
CA ASN A 450 -21.16 -21.85 20.60
C ASN A 450 -20.47 -22.31 21.90
N ASP A 451 -21.15 -23.15 22.69
CA ASP A 451 -20.65 -23.64 23.99
C ASP A 451 -19.36 -24.46 23.89
N GLU A 452 -19.01 -24.95 22.70
CA GLU A 452 -17.78 -25.71 22.42
C GLU A 452 -16.61 -24.80 22.00
N GLY A 453 -16.82 -23.49 21.88
CA GLY A 453 -15.82 -22.56 21.35
C GLY A 453 -15.70 -22.58 19.82
N ASN A 454 -16.70 -23.13 19.13
CA ASN A 454 -16.76 -23.15 17.67
C ASN A 454 -17.67 -22.02 17.16
N LEU A 455 -17.40 -21.50 15.96
CA LEU A 455 -18.27 -20.51 15.33
C LEU A 455 -19.56 -21.18 14.86
N ALA A 456 -20.67 -20.50 15.11
CA ALA A 456 -21.99 -20.93 14.69
C ALA A 456 -22.85 -19.72 14.32
N SER A 457 -24.06 -19.96 13.81
CA SER A 457 -25.01 -18.89 13.47
C SER A 457 -26.10 -18.70 14.53
N ALA A 458 -26.50 -17.47 14.78
CA ALA A 458 -27.68 -17.15 15.62
C ALA A 458 -28.41 -15.91 15.10
N ASP A 459 -29.69 -15.75 15.47
CA ASP A 459 -30.45 -14.55 15.11
C ASP A 459 -29.71 -13.26 15.51
N ALA A 460 -29.56 -12.34 14.55
CA ALA A 460 -28.84 -11.10 14.77
C ALA A 460 -29.50 -10.26 15.88
N GLY A 461 -28.68 -9.66 16.75
CA GLY A 461 -29.15 -8.87 17.90
C GLY A 461 -29.60 -9.69 19.12
N THR A 462 -29.55 -11.02 19.07
CA THR A 462 -30.02 -11.86 20.18
C THR A 462 -28.93 -12.27 21.16
N ARG A 463 -27.66 -12.13 20.78
CA ARG A 463 -26.51 -12.58 21.57
C ARG A 463 -25.42 -11.52 21.63
N LYS A 464 -24.77 -11.37 22.80
CA LYS A 464 -23.70 -10.38 23.00
C LYS A 464 -22.42 -10.73 22.23
N ASP A 465 -22.15 -12.01 22.02
CA ASP A 465 -20.95 -12.54 21.36
C ASP A 465 -21.06 -12.54 19.82
N GLU A 466 -22.06 -11.86 19.24
CA GLU A 466 -22.14 -11.63 17.79
C GLU A 466 -21.15 -10.57 17.28
N TRP A 467 -20.49 -9.88 18.20
CA TRP A 467 -19.62 -8.75 17.91
C TRP A 467 -18.15 -9.14 17.95
N TRP A 468 -17.43 -8.69 16.92
CA TRP A 468 -16.04 -9.04 16.64
C TRP A 468 -15.21 -7.78 16.42
N THR A 469 -14.02 -7.70 16.99
CA THR A 469 -13.01 -6.71 16.65
C THR A 469 -12.25 -7.20 15.43
N LEU A 470 -12.23 -6.43 14.36
CA LEU A 470 -11.31 -6.62 13.23
C LEU A 470 -10.08 -5.75 13.49
N GLN A 471 -8.90 -6.36 13.44
CA GLN A 471 -7.61 -5.67 13.55
C GLN A 471 -6.78 -6.02 12.33
N ASN A 472 -6.45 -5.01 11.52
CA ASN A 472 -5.64 -5.17 10.34
C ASN A 472 -4.20 -5.55 10.71
N THR A 473 -3.60 -6.50 9.99
CA THR A 473 -2.24 -6.98 10.23
C THR A 473 -1.16 -6.20 9.47
N GLY A 474 -1.52 -5.09 8.83
CA GLY A 474 -0.64 -4.23 8.02
C GLY A 474 -0.44 -4.73 6.58
N ASP A 475 -1.15 -5.77 6.17
CA ASP A 475 -1.01 -6.47 4.90
C ASP A 475 -2.36 -6.77 4.20
N GLY A 476 -3.43 -6.08 4.63
CA GLY A 476 -4.78 -6.27 4.13
C GLY A 476 -5.54 -7.45 4.74
N GLU A 477 -4.93 -8.20 5.67
CA GLU A 477 -5.57 -9.29 6.42
C GLU A 477 -5.98 -8.83 7.82
N TYR A 478 -6.75 -9.68 8.51
CA TYR A 478 -7.31 -9.36 9.82
C TYR A 478 -7.15 -10.50 10.82
N VAL A 479 -6.83 -10.13 12.05
CA VAL A 479 -7.17 -10.94 13.23
C VAL A 479 -8.57 -10.54 13.69
N VAL A 480 -9.46 -11.53 13.81
CA VAL A 480 -10.89 -11.31 14.09
C VAL A 480 -11.22 -11.80 15.51
N THR A 481 -11.27 -10.90 16.48
CA THR A 481 -11.37 -11.23 17.91
C THR A 481 -12.80 -11.06 18.45
N ASN A 482 -13.36 -12.09 19.07
CA ASN A 482 -14.68 -11.97 19.68
C ASN A 482 -14.65 -11.02 20.88
N THR A 483 -15.56 -10.06 20.92
CA THR A 483 -15.54 -9.01 21.96
C THR A 483 -15.97 -9.49 23.35
N VAL A 484 -16.65 -10.64 23.44
CA VAL A 484 -17.09 -11.21 24.72
C VAL A 484 -16.07 -12.21 25.26
N THR A 485 -15.58 -13.13 24.42
CA THR A 485 -14.65 -14.17 24.87
C THR A 485 -13.19 -13.73 24.88
N GLY A 486 -12.85 -12.67 24.14
CA GLY A 486 -11.47 -12.22 23.93
C GLY A 486 -10.63 -13.17 23.07
N GLN A 487 -11.26 -14.17 22.44
CA GLN A 487 -10.59 -15.17 21.61
C GLN A 487 -10.76 -14.84 20.13
N ALA A 488 -9.71 -15.07 19.34
CA ALA A 488 -9.72 -14.85 17.89
C ALA A 488 -10.31 -16.03 17.13
N MET A 489 -11.01 -15.72 16.04
CA MET A 489 -11.39 -16.69 15.01
C MET A 489 -10.16 -17.49 14.57
N GLN A 490 -10.30 -18.80 14.44
CA GLN A 490 -9.21 -19.67 14.00
C GLN A 490 -9.73 -20.91 13.27
N ILE A 491 -8.91 -21.45 12.38
CA ILE A 491 -9.16 -22.79 11.81
C ILE A 491 -8.88 -23.83 12.89
N ASN A 492 -9.88 -24.64 13.24
CA ASN A 492 -9.73 -25.80 14.14
C ASN A 492 -9.50 -27.06 13.31
N GLY A 493 -8.35 -27.72 13.52
CA GLY A 493 -7.98 -28.96 12.83
C GLY A 493 -6.96 -28.73 11.73
N ASP A 494 -7.06 -29.51 10.65
CA ASP A 494 -6.17 -29.42 9.49
C ASP A 494 -6.45 -28.12 8.71
N TYR A 495 -5.39 -27.35 8.45
CA TYR A 495 -5.45 -26.07 7.75
C TYR A 495 -5.97 -26.25 6.32
N TYR A 496 -5.73 -27.41 5.71
CA TYR A 496 -5.97 -27.62 4.29
C TYR A 496 -7.16 -28.55 4.00
N ASP A 497 -7.83 -29.05 5.04
CA ASP A 497 -9.06 -29.82 4.87
C ASP A 497 -10.27 -28.89 4.70
N TYR A 498 -11.05 -29.15 3.65
CA TYR A 498 -12.30 -28.45 3.44
C TYR A 498 -13.37 -29.13 4.27
N GLY A 499 -14.08 -28.35 5.08
CA GLY A 499 -14.98 -28.86 6.11
C GLY A 499 -14.44 -28.72 7.53
N SER A 500 -13.17 -28.34 7.70
CA SER A 500 -12.64 -27.96 9.01
C SER A 500 -13.52 -26.89 9.66
N VAL A 501 -13.82 -27.11 10.93
CA VAL A 501 -14.62 -26.19 11.73
C VAL A 501 -13.81 -24.94 12.00
N ILE A 502 -14.47 -23.79 11.98
CA ILE A 502 -13.87 -22.55 12.43
C ILE A 502 -14.28 -22.37 13.88
N GLY A 503 -13.32 -22.17 14.76
CA GLY A 503 -13.57 -21.91 16.17
C GLY A 503 -12.79 -20.73 16.67
N THR A 504 -12.54 -20.71 17.97
CA THR A 504 -11.82 -19.62 18.62
C THR A 504 -10.59 -20.08 19.37
N GLY A 505 -9.58 -19.20 19.46
CA GLY A 505 -8.35 -19.46 20.20
C GLY A 505 -7.66 -18.19 20.70
N SER A 506 -6.36 -18.28 21.00
CA SER A 506 -5.56 -17.13 21.45
C SER A 506 -5.68 -15.97 20.45
N PRO A 507 -5.78 -14.70 20.89
CA PRO A 507 -5.77 -13.55 20.00
C PRO A 507 -4.39 -13.22 19.43
N GLU A 508 -3.34 -13.94 19.84
CA GLU A 508 -2.01 -13.82 19.25
C GLU A 508 -2.03 -14.24 17.78
N ASP A 509 -1.46 -13.39 16.94
CA ASP A 509 -1.36 -13.58 15.51
C ASP A 509 -0.62 -14.88 15.15
N SER A 510 -1.25 -15.69 14.32
CA SER A 510 -0.71 -16.92 13.75
C SER A 510 -1.40 -17.26 12.44
N LEU A 511 -0.76 -18.08 11.60
CA LEU A 511 -1.24 -18.40 10.25
C LEU A 511 -2.71 -18.86 10.20
N ASN A 512 -3.15 -19.67 11.17
CA ASN A 512 -4.52 -20.19 11.22
C ASN A 512 -5.55 -19.21 11.81
N ARG A 513 -5.18 -17.96 12.11
CA ARG A 513 -6.02 -16.92 12.73
C ARG A 513 -6.17 -15.66 11.89
N ARG A 514 -5.53 -15.64 10.72
CA ARG A 514 -5.62 -14.54 9.77
C ARG A 514 -6.72 -14.82 8.74
N PHE A 515 -7.53 -13.80 8.51
CA PHE A 515 -8.66 -13.86 7.57
C PHE A 515 -8.65 -12.63 6.67
N ALA A 516 -8.89 -12.86 5.38
CA ALA A 516 -9.11 -11.80 4.42
C ALA A 516 -10.60 -11.64 4.14
N PHE A 517 -11.05 -10.40 4.05
CA PHE A 517 -12.40 -10.09 3.64
C PHE A 517 -12.37 -9.61 2.19
N VAL A 518 -13.04 -10.35 1.32
CA VAL A 518 -12.97 -10.19 -0.12
C VAL A 518 -14.33 -9.78 -0.64
N LYS A 519 -14.45 -8.51 -1.04
CA LYS A 519 -15.70 -7.93 -1.55
C LYS A 519 -16.08 -8.52 -2.91
N ASN A 520 -17.33 -8.95 -3.03
CA ASN A 520 -17.95 -9.39 -4.28
C ASN A 520 -18.61 -8.21 -4.99
N ASP A 521 -18.88 -8.34 -6.30
CA ASP A 521 -19.56 -7.32 -7.10
C ASP A 521 -20.97 -6.97 -6.58
N THR A 522 -21.58 -7.86 -5.79
CA THR A 522 -22.87 -7.65 -5.12
C THR A 522 -22.77 -6.80 -3.85
N GLY A 523 -21.56 -6.43 -3.42
CA GLY A 523 -21.30 -5.66 -2.20
C GLY A 523 -21.19 -6.50 -0.91
N ASP A 524 -21.55 -7.78 -0.97
CA ASP A 524 -21.28 -8.75 0.10
C ASP A 524 -19.83 -9.28 0.05
N TYR A 525 -19.40 -9.96 1.09
CA TYR A 525 -18.02 -10.41 1.27
C TYR A 525 -17.92 -11.94 1.30
N ARG A 526 -16.85 -12.47 0.71
CA ARG A 526 -16.28 -13.77 1.09
C ARG A 526 -15.26 -13.55 2.19
N ILE A 527 -15.16 -14.48 3.13
CA ILE A 527 -14.13 -14.44 4.17
C ILE A 527 -13.22 -15.64 3.94
N ILE A 528 -11.93 -15.39 3.72
CA ILE A 528 -10.94 -16.40 3.33
C ILE A 528 -9.94 -16.59 4.48
N PRO A 529 -9.81 -17.80 5.05
CA PRO A 529 -8.69 -18.12 5.95
C PRO A 529 -7.38 -18.06 5.16
N THR A 530 -6.42 -17.26 5.59
CA THR A 530 -5.29 -16.87 4.72
C THR A 530 -4.21 -17.95 4.62
N ALA A 531 -4.29 -18.98 5.47
CA ALA A 531 -3.54 -20.21 5.32
C ALA A 531 -3.87 -20.96 4.00
N ASN A 532 -5.05 -20.71 3.42
CA ASN A 532 -5.51 -21.36 2.21
C ASN A 532 -6.38 -20.43 1.33
N PHE A 533 -7.14 -21.00 0.38
CA PHE A 533 -8.03 -20.28 -0.54
C PHE A 533 -9.52 -20.68 -0.43
N PHE A 534 -9.87 -21.43 0.61
CA PHE A 534 -11.26 -21.74 0.93
C PHE A 534 -11.99 -20.49 1.45
N VAL A 535 -13.29 -20.62 1.65
CA VAL A 535 -14.12 -19.53 2.18
C VAL A 535 -14.91 -20.02 3.39
N LEU A 536 -15.22 -19.12 4.32
CA LEU A 536 -16.19 -19.39 5.37
C LEU A 536 -17.54 -19.75 4.74
N ASP A 537 -18.10 -20.87 5.18
CA ASP A 537 -19.37 -21.40 4.72
C ASP A 537 -20.27 -21.75 5.91
N LEU A 538 -21.54 -21.38 5.79
CA LEU A 538 -22.60 -21.83 6.68
C LEU A 538 -22.91 -23.29 6.34
N GLN A 539 -22.51 -24.22 7.22
CA GLN A 539 -22.46 -25.65 6.90
C GLN A 539 -23.79 -26.15 6.31
N SER A 540 -23.70 -26.73 5.11
CA SER A 540 -24.84 -27.28 4.37
C SER A 540 -26.01 -26.30 4.16
N ALA A 541 -25.73 -25.00 4.12
CA ALA A 541 -26.73 -23.94 4.02
C ALA A 541 -27.81 -24.02 5.13
N GLY A 542 -27.42 -24.48 6.32
CA GLY A 542 -28.33 -24.65 7.46
C GLY A 542 -28.95 -23.32 7.90
N THR A 543 -30.24 -23.34 8.22
CA THR A 543 -31.00 -22.15 8.62
C THR A 543 -31.35 -22.12 10.11
N ALA A 544 -30.97 -23.16 10.85
CA ALA A 544 -31.22 -23.26 12.28
C ALA A 544 -30.19 -22.45 13.07
N ASP A 545 -30.55 -22.04 14.29
CA ASP A 545 -29.55 -21.55 15.25
C ASP A 545 -28.52 -22.65 15.53
N ASP A 546 -27.33 -22.20 15.89
CA ASP A 546 -26.14 -23.01 16.14
C ASP A 546 -25.69 -23.85 14.93
N THR A 547 -26.15 -23.51 13.72
CA THR A 547 -25.57 -24.08 12.48
C THR A 547 -24.06 -23.74 12.43
N PRO A 548 -23.16 -24.73 12.31
CA PRO A 548 -21.72 -24.50 12.34
C PRO A 548 -21.21 -23.65 11.17
N ILE A 549 -20.17 -22.86 11.44
CA ILE A 549 -19.36 -22.20 10.40
C ILE A 549 -18.10 -23.05 10.15
N ILE A 550 -17.85 -23.37 8.89
CA ILE A 550 -16.71 -24.18 8.44
C ILE A 550 -15.93 -23.42 7.36
N GLN A 551 -14.71 -23.84 7.05
CA GLN A 551 -14.11 -23.49 5.76
C GLN A 551 -14.56 -24.48 4.69
N TYR A 552 -14.88 -24.01 3.49
CA TYR A 552 -15.27 -24.88 2.38
C TYR A 552 -14.82 -24.34 1.02
N ARG A 553 -14.85 -25.20 0.01
CA ARG A 553 -14.53 -24.82 -1.37
C ARG A 553 -15.50 -23.75 -1.86
N ASN A 554 -15.00 -22.68 -2.45
CA ASN A 554 -15.82 -21.63 -3.01
C ASN A 554 -16.66 -22.16 -4.19
N HIS A 555 -17.96 -22.17 -4.02
CA HIS A 555 -18.95 -22.41 -5.07
C HIS A 555 -19.98 -21.27 -5.14
N SER A 556 -19.62 -20.11 -4.58
CA SER A 556 -20.36 -18.85 -4.65
C SER A 556 -21.82 -18.95 -4.19
N SER A 557 -22.12 -19.85 -3.25
CA SER A 557 -23.47 -19.96 -2.68
C SER A 557 -23.73 -18.78 -1.75
N ASN A 558 -25.00 -18.50 -1.46
CA ASN A 558 -25.35 -17.49 -0.44
C ASN A 558 -24.89 -17.88 0.98
N GLY A 559 -24.59 -19.17 1.22
CA GLY A 559 -24.01 -19.63 2.50
C GLY A 559 -22.55 -19.20 2.69
N GLN A 560 -21.88 -18.77 1.62
CA GLN A 560 -20.48 -18.32 1.60
C GLN A 560 -20.34 -16.80 1.50
N LYS A 561 -21.46 -16.08 1.61
CA LYS A 561 -21.54 -14.62 1.45
C LYS A 561 -21.94 -13.98 2.76
N TRP A 562 -21.25 -12.92 3.10
CA TRP A 562 -21.31 -12.28 4.40
C TRP A 562 -21.54 -10.77 4.26
N ILE A 563 -22.43 -10.23 5.08
CA ILE A 563 -22.62 -8.80 5.27
C ILE A 563 -21.80 -8.44 6.50
N VAL A 564 -20.93 -7.44 6.38
CA VAL A 564 -20.13 -6.93 7.50
C VAL A 564 -20.64 -5.54 7.82
N GLU A 565 -21.12 -5.36 9.05
CA GLU A 565 -21.74 -4.12 9.52
C GLU A 565 -20.91 -3.57 10.67
N SER A 566 -20.51 -2.31 10.60
CA SER A 566 -19.82 -1.69 11.73
C SER A 566 -20.76 -1.49 12.91
N TRP A 567 -20.22 -1.53 14.12
CA TRP A 567 -20.96 -1.20 15.33
C TRP A 567 -21.62 0.18 15.22
N ASP A 568 -20.89 1.14 14.64
CA ASP A 568 -21.35 2.52 14.51
C ASP A 568 -22.58 2.61 13.61
N GLU A 569 -22.59 1.94 12.46
CA GLU A 569 -23.75 1.91 11.56
C GLU A 569 -24.97 1.28 12.25
N VAL A 570 -24.77 0.16 12.96
CA VAL A 570 -25.87 -0.58 13.60
C VAL A 570 -26.44 0.18 14.81
N LYS A 571 -25.61 0.94 15.52
CA LYS A 571 -26.01 1.74 16.68
C LYS A 571 -26.34 3.20 16.33
N GLY A 572 -26.23 3.57 15.05
CA GLY A 572 -26.44 4.94 14.57
C GLY A 572 -25.47 5.97 15.16
N LEU A 573 -24.22 5.55 15.40
CA LEU A 573 -23.14 6.36 15.95
C LEU A 573 -22.23 6.96 14.86
N THR A 574 -22.50 6.73 13.58
CA THR A 574 -21.65 7.20 12.48
C THR A 574 -21.40 8.71 12.55
N GLU A 575 -22.45 9.51 12.67
CA GLU A 575 -22.34 10.98 12.79
C GLU A 575 -21.57 11.38 14.06
N LEU A 576 -21.76 10.67 15.17
CA LEU A 576 -21.04 10.92 16.43
C LEU A 576 -19.55 10.63 16.29
N ARG A 577 -19.19 9.51 15.64
CA ARG A 577 -17.80 9.16 15.36
C ARG A 577 -17.14 10.22 14.48
N GLU A 578 -17.80 10.61 13.40
CA GLU A 578 -17.29 11.62 12.48
C GLU A 578 -17.12 12.97 13.16
N ALA A 579 -18.09 13.40 13.96
CA ALA A 579 -17.99 14.62 14.76
C ALA A 579 -16.81 14.57 15.76
N ILE A 580 -16.57 13.42 16.41
CA ILE A 580 -15.42 13.23 17.30
C ILE A 580 -14.10 13.24 16.51
N ALA A 581 -14.06 12.64 15.32
CA ALA A 581 -12.87 12.58 14.48
C ALA A 581 -12.51 13.95 13.87
N GLN A 582 -13.52 14.78 13.57
CA GLN A 582 -13.37 16.14 13.04
C GLN A 582 -13.26 17.22 14.13
N ALA A 583 -13.31 16.81 15.39
CA ALA A 583 -13.21 17.70 16.55
C ALA A 583 -11.88 18.48 16.47
N VAL A 584 -11.95 19.80 16.71
CA VAL A 584 -10.76 20.67 16.89
C VAL A 584 -9.75 19.97 17.84
N PRO A 585 -8.54 19.68 17.35
CA PRO A 585 -7.56 18.90 18.10
C PRO A 585 -7.03 19.70 19.30
N ALA A 586 -6.62 18.99 20.35
CA ALA A 586 -6.31 19.58 21.66
C ALA A 586 -5.09 20.52 21.65
N ASP A 587 -4.22 20.40 20.65
CA ASP A 587 -3.09 21.28 20.39
C ASP A 587 -3.51 22.72 20.01
N ARG A 588 -4.71 22.89 19.46
CA ARG A 588 -5.29 24.22 19.15
C ARG A 588 -5.92 24.93 20.35
N LYS A 589 -5.85 24.34 21.55
CA LYS A 589 -6.40 24.92 22.81
C LYS A 589 -5.92 26.35 23.07
N SER A 590 -4.68 26.67 22.72
CA SER A 590 -4.05 27.97 22.98
C SER A 590 -4.68 29.13 22.19
N GLU A 591 -5.27 28.84 21.04
CA GLU A 591 -5.90 29.81 20.12
C GLU A 591 -7.19 30.39 20.70
N TYR A 592 -7.86 29.65 21.59
CA TYR A 592 -9.19 29.98 22.09
C TYR A 592 -9.18 30.51 23.53
N THR A 593 -10.19 31.29 23.90
CA THR A 593 -10.41 31.71 25.29
C THR A 593 -10.60 30.48 26.19
N GLU A 594 -10.09 30.55 27.41
CA GLU A 594 -10.16 29.45 28.37
C GLU A 594 -11.61 29.02 28.63
N GLU A 595 -12.53 29.98 28.70
CA GLU A 595 -13.96 29.75 28.90
C GLU A 595 -14.59 28.98 27.73
N SER A 596 -14.38 29.43 26.47
CA SER A 596 -14.96 28.75 25.31
C SER A 596 -14.34 27.37 25.08
N TRP A 597 -13.04 27.23 25.34
CA TRP A 597 -12.36 25.94 25.21
C TRP A 597 -12.83 24.93 26.26
N SER A 598 -13.00 25.36 27.52
CA SER A 598 -13.48 24.45 28.58
C SER A 598 -14.85 23.87 28.26
N LEU A 599 -15.75 24.65 27.66
CA LEU A 599 -17.08 24.18 27.24
C LEU A 599 -17.01 23.21 26.06
N TYR A 600 -16.12 23.48 25.09
CA TYR A 600 -15.85 22.59 23.98
C TYR A 600 -15.22 21.26 24.42
N GLU A 601 -14.22 21.31 25.29
CA GLU A 601 -13.55 20.13 25.86
C GLU A 601 -14.52 19.28 26.69
N GLU A 602 -15.44 19.90 27.44
CA GLU A 602 -16.53 19.20 28.13
C GLU A 602 -17.46 18.50 27.15
N ALA A 603 -17.91 19.19 26.09
CA ALA A 603 -18.78 18.62 25.07
C ALA A 603 -18.10 17.46 24.31
N LEU A 604 -16.82 17.60 23.98
CA LEU A 604 -16.04 16.54 23.32
C LEU A 604 -15.86 15.31 24.23
N ASN A 605 -15.61 15.52 25.51
CA ASN A 605 -15.50 14.42 26.47
C ASN A 605 -16.85 13.73 26.71
N GLU A 606 -17.96 14.47 26.72
CA GLU A 606 -19.29 13.90 26.77
C GLU A 606 -19.60 13.09 25.51
N ALA A 607 -19.28 13.61 24.32
CA ALA A 607 -19.43 12.89 23.06
C ALA A 607 -18.62 11.58 23.06
N LYS A 608 -17.35 11.61 23.49
CA LYS A 608 -16.53 10.41 23.68
C LYS A 608 -17.11 9.45 24.71
N THR A 609 -17.74 9.96 25.77
CA THR A 609 -18.38 9.12 26.80
C THR A 609 -19.61 8.41 26.24
N VAL A 610 -20.45 9.11 25.47
CA VAL A 610 -21.60 8.52 24.79
C VAL A 610 -21.14 7.47 23.76
N TYR A 611 -20.13 7.79 22.96
CA TYR A 611 -19.59 6.87 21.95
C TYR A 611 -19.05 5.55 22.56
N ASN A 612 -18.42 5.62 23.73
CA ASN A 612 -17.84 4.45 24.42
C ASN A 612 -18.83 3.69 25.31
N LYS A 613 -20.11 4.07 25.32
CA LYS A 613 -21.14 3.39 26.13
C LYS A 613 -21.42 1.98 25.56
N GLU A 614 -21.73 1.02 26.43
CA GLU A 614 -22.05 -0.36 26.00
C GLU A 614 -23.30 -0.41 25.11
N GLU A 615 -24.31 0.42 25.43
CA GLU A 615 -25.53 0.60 24.64
C GLU A 615 -25.95 2.09 24.66
N PRO A 616 -25.39 2.93 23.76
CA PRO A 616 -25.88 4.28 23.56
C PRO A 616 -27.23 4.27 22.86
N SER A 617 -28.12 5.18 23.24
CA SER A 617 -29.34 5.45 22.47
C SER A 617 -29.05 6.42 21.33
N GLN A 618 -29.84 6.35 20.25
CA GLN A 618 -29.76 7.34 19.16
C GLN A 618 -29.95 8.76 19.69
N GLU A 619 -30.88 8.95 20.63
CA GLU A 619 -31.14 10.26 21.23
C GLU A 619 -29.92 10.81 21.99
N GLU A 620 -29.16 9.96 22.68
CA GLU A 620 -27.91 10.35 23.34
C GLU A 620 -26.83 10.71 22.31
N ALA A 621 -26.73 9.94 21.22
CA ALA A 621 -25.76 10.20 20.16
C ALA A 621 -26.05 11.51 19.43
N ASP A 622 -27.30 11.74 19.03
CA ASP A 622 -27.74 12.97 18.36
C ASP A 622 -27.54 14.19 19.27
N ALA A 623 -27.85 14.05 20.57
CA ALA A 623 -27.64 15.10 21.55
C ALA A 623 -26.15 15.44 21.71
N ALA A 624 -25.29 14.42 21.74
CA ALA A 624 -23.84 14.59 21.82
C ALA A 624 -23.25 15.25 20.56
N VAL A 625 -23.64 14.81 19.36
CA VAL A 625 -23.26 15.44 18.08
C VAL A 625 -23.62 16.91 18.09
N LYS A 626 -24.88 17.22 18.42
CA LYS A 626 -25.37 18.59 18.48
C LYS A 626 -24.61 19.43 19.50
N LYS A 627 -24.42 18.91 20.72
CA LYS A 627 -23.70 19.63 21.79
C LYS A 627 -22.25 19.91 21.39
N LEU A 628 -21.57 18.95 20.78
CA LEU A 628 -20.20 19.11 20.29
C LEU A 628 -20.14 20.15 19.17
N ALA A 629 -21.03 20.09 18.17
CA ALA A 629 -21.09 21.06 17.09
C ALA A 629 -21.39 22.50 17.59
N GLU A 630 -22.32 22.64 18.54
CA GLU A 630 -22.62 23.93 19.17
C GLU A 630 -21.42 24.47 19.96
N ALA A 631 -20.73 23.62 20.73
CA ALA A 631 -19.56 24.04 21.50
C ALA A 631 -18.36 24.39 20.59
N GLN A 632 -18.18 23.64 19.49
CA GLN A 632 -17.17 23.91 18.47
C GLN A 632 -17.45 25.24 17.74
N GLY A 633 -18.71 25.51 17.38
CA GLY A 633 -19.12 26.80 16.81
C GLY A 633 -19.06 27.97 17.80
N ALA A 634 -19.07 27.69 19.11
CA ALA A 634 -18.96 28.67 20.18
C ALA A 634 -17.51 28.94 20.64
N LEU A 635 -16.53 28.25 20.04
CA LEU A 635 -15.12 28.54 20.27
C LEU A 635 -14.81 30.01 19.93
N LYS A 636 -14.24 30.74 20.89
CA LYS A 636 -13.85 32.14 20.74
C LYS A 636 -12.35 32.23 20.72
N GLU A 637 -11.78 32.73 19.65
CA GLU A 637 -10.34 33.02 19.60
C GLU A 637 -10.01 34.13 20.62
N LYS A 638 -8.81 34.10 21.20
CA LYS A 638 -8.33 35.18 22.07
C LYS A 638 -8.17 36.47 21.25
N GLU A 639 -8.67 37.60 21.76
CA GLU A 639 -8.42 38.90 21.14
C GLU A 639 -6.92 39.20 21.14
N LYS A 640 -6.37 39.61 19.99
CA LYS A 640 -5.01 40.15 19.90
C LYS A 640 -4.97 41.49 20.65
N GLU A 641 -4.13 41.63 21.67
CA GLU A 641 -3.92 42.92 22.34
C GLU A 641 -3.41 43.96 21.33
N GLU A 642 -4.16 45.06 21.14
CA GLU A 642 -3.68 46.25 20.42
C GLU A 642 -2.72 47.05 21.32
N GLU A 643 -1.49 47.27 20.85
CA GLU A 643 -0.48 48.06 21.57
C GLU A 643 -0.91 49.52 21.82
N PRO A 644 -0.64 50.11 23.00
CA PRO A 644 -1.02 51.48 23.31
C PRO A 644 -0.11 52.53 22.63
N GLN A 645 -0.72 53.55 22.01
CA GLN A 645 -0.04 54.73 21.44
C GLN A 645 0.69 55.56 22.51
N PRO A 646 1.93 56.04 22.25
CA PRO A 646 2.67 56.88 23.19
C PRO A 646 2.37 58.39 23.04
N THR A 647 2.14 59.07 24.17
CA THR A 647 2.05 60.54 24.33
C THR A 647 3.43 61.23 24.43
N PRO A 648 3.52 62.56 24.13
CA PRO A 648 4.74 63.21 23.63
C PRO A 648 5.68 63.79 24.72
N PRO A 649 6.96 64.07 24.42
CA PRO A 649 7.99 64.44 25.39
C PRO A 649 8.35 65.95 25.41
N GLU A 650 8.82 66.44 26.56
CA GLU A 650 9.54 67.72 26.77
C GLU A 650 10.83 67.48 27.59
N PRO A 651 11.84 68.37 27.51
CA PRO A 651 13.20 67.95 27.17
C PRO A 651 14.26 68.37 28.19
N SER A 652 15.43 67.74 28.12
CA SER A 652 16.69 68.41 28.48
C SER A 652 17.90 67.75 27.82
N GLN A 653 18.57 68.52 26.96
CA GLN A 653 19.95 68.36 26.47
C GLN A 653 20.95 68.39 27.64
N PRO A 654 22.18 67.81 27.54
CA PRO A 654 22.95 67.57 26.33
C PRO A 654 23.35 66.09 26.14
N GLU A 655 22.59 65.44 25.26
CA GLU A 655 23.06 64.53 24.20
C GLU A 655 22.20 64.90 23.00
N PRO A 656 22.73 65.45 21.89
CA PRO A 656 21.96 65.59 20.68
C PRO A 656 22.36 64.46 19.75
N SER A 657 21.59 63.39 19.86
CA SER A 657 21.45 62.34 18.86
C SER A 657 21.11 62.94 17.49
N GLN A 658 22.06 62.76 16.55
CA GLN A 658 21.95 62.93 15.09
C GLN A 658 21.57 64.36 14.58
N PRO A 659 21.65 64.70 13.27
CA PRO A 659 21.92 63.87 12.08
C PRO A 659 22.84 64.49 11.01
N SER A 660 23.32 63.66 10.08
CA SER A 660 23.38 64.02 8.65
C SER A 660 23.53 62.76 7.78
N GLN A 661 22.69 62.67 6.74
CA GLN A 661 22.34 61.53 5.87
C GLN A 661 23.52 60.83 5.15
N PRO A 662 23.27 59.62 4.59
CA PRO A 662 22.85 59.57 3.19
C PRO A 662 21.66 58.63 2.88
N GLU A 663 21.14 58.84 1.68
CA GLU A 663 20.32 58.01 0.77
C GLU A 663 20.56 56.48 0.79
N PRO A 664 19.68 55.70 0.11
CA PRO A 664 18.88 54.62 0.68
C PRO A 664 19.65 53.29 0.84
N SER A 665 19.39 52.59 1.93
CA SER A 665 19.83 51.20 2.13
C SER A 665 18.72 50.38 2.78
N GLN A 666 18.14 49.49 1.95
CA GLN A 666 17.68 48.10 2.18
C GLN A 666 16.95 47.76 3.51
N PRO A 667 15.86 46.97 3.46
CA PRO A 667 15.09 46.59 4.64
C PRO A 667 15.91 45.73 5.62
N GLU A 668 15.67 45.90 6.92
CA GLU A 668 16.15 44.98 7.97
C GLU A 668 15.58 43.57 7.73
N PRO A 669 16.35 42.52 8.06
CA PRO A 669 16.04 41.16 7.61
C PRO A 669 14.79 40.64 8.30
N SER A 670 13.82 40.19 7.51
CA SER A 670 12.79 39.25 7.97
C SER A 670 13.48 38.09 8.69
N GLN A 671 12.91 37.61 9.80
CA GLN A 671 13.28 36.31 10.38
C GLN A 671 13.33 35.29 9.22
N PRO A 672 14.37 34.45 9.14
CA PRO A 672 14.50 33.56 8.00
C PRO A 672 13.33 32.58 8.03
N GLU A 673 12.46 32.71 7.03
CA GLU A 673 11.25 31.91 6.89
C GLU A 673 11.65 30.45 6.72
N LEU A 674 11.08 29.56 7.54
CA LEU A 674 11.25 28.13 7.34
C LEU A 674 10.66 27.74 5.99
N PRO A 675 11.29 26.83 5.22
CA PRO A 675 10.73 26.39 3.95
C PRO A 675 9.53 25.45 4.14
N PHE A 676 9.13 25.18 5.39
CA PHE A 676 8.18 24.14 5.75
C PHE A 676 6.75 24.67 5.82
N VAL A 677 5.88 24.18 4.93
CA VAL A 677 4.47 24.59 4.86
C VAL A 677 3.62 24.00 5.98
N ASP A 678 4.13 22.96 6.65
CA ASP A 678 3.53 22.27 7.80
C ASP A 678 4.07 22.74 9.15
N VAL A 679 4.78 23.88 9.18
CA VAL A 679 5.31 24.52 10.40
C VAL A 679 4.94 26.00 10.38
N SER A 680 3.90 26.36 11.13
CA SER A 680 3.38 27.72 11.26
C SER A 680 4.14 28.51 12.33
N GLU A 681 4.34 29.82 12.13
CA GLU A 681 4.92 30.74 13.13
C GLU A 681 4.23 30.70 14.51
N ASN A 682 2.98 30.26 14.56
CA ASN A 682 2.19 30.14 15.79
C ASN A 682 2.28 28.75 16.46
N ASP A 683 2.94 27.77 15.84
CA ASP A 683 3.09 26.44 16.42
C ASP A 683 3.97 26.48 17.66
N TRP A 684 3.62 25.72 18.70
CA TRP A 684 4.40 25.67 19.95
C TRP A 684 5.84 25.20 19.73
N TYR A 685 6.08 24.47 18.64
CA TYR A 685 7.40 24.00 18.23
C TYR A 685 8.07 24.87 17.15
N TYR A 686 7.45 25.96 16.69
CA TYR A 686 8.01 26.78 15.61
C TYR A 686 9.43 27.25 15.93
N SER A 687 9.63 27.86 17.10
CA SER A 687 10.95 28.37 17.52
C SER A 687 11.99 27.25 17.63
N THR A 688 11.58 26.07 18.12
CA THR A 688 12.49 24.93 18.28
C THR A 688 12.85 24.29 16.94
N VAL A 689 11.90 24.23 16.00
CA VAL A 689 12.14 23.74 14.63
C VAL A 689 13.01 24.73 13.86
N CYS A 690 12.74 26.03 13.99
CA CYS A 690 13.59 27.10 13.45
C CYS A 690 15.04 26.92 13.92
N TYR A 691 15.23 26.82 15.23
CA TYR A 691 16.55 26.68 15.83
C TYR A 691 17.27 25.43 15.29
N ASN A 692 16.64 24.25 15.38
CA ASN A 692 17.24 23.01 14.91
C ASN A 692 17.52 22.98 13.39
N TYR A 693 16.71 23.66 12.59
CA TYR A 693 16.89 23.77 11.14
C TYR A 693 18.07 24.66 10.77
N PHE A 694 18.18 25.85 11.37
CA PHE A 694 19.28 26.78 11.07
C PHE A 694 20.63 26.32 11.64
N GLU A 695 20.63 25.58 12.75
CA GLU A 695 21.81 24.88 13.25
C GLU A 695 22.19 23.65 12.39
N GLY A 696 21.31 23.24 11.47
CA GLY A 696 21.52 22.12 10.56
C GLY A 696 21.42 20.74 11.20
N TRP A 697 20.93 20.65 12.45
CA TRP A 697 20.81 19.39 13.20
C TRP A 697 19.62 18.57 12.74
N MET A 698 18.45 19.21 12.63
CA MET A 698 17.25 18.60 12.04
C MET A 698 16.96 19.25 10.68
N GLN A 699 16.61 18.44 9.70
CA GLN A 699 16.19 18.90 8.36
C GLN A 699 14.80 18.33 8.05
N GLY A 700 14.12 18.91 7.06
CA GLY A 700 12.80 18.45 6.60
C GLY A 700 12.82 17.01 6.09
N LEU A 701 11.63 16.42 6.02
CA LEU A 701 11.43 15.15 5.30
C LEU A 701 11.61 15.36 3.80
N ASP A 702 11.21 16.53 3.33
CA ASP A 702 11.48 17.02 1.98
C ASP A 702 11.81 18.54 2.01
N ASN A 703 11.81 19.18 0.85
CA ASN A 703 12.14 20.59 0.70
C ASN A 703 11.08 21.56 1.27
N THR A 704 9.86 21.07 1.54
CA THR A 704 8.71 21.87 1.97
C THR A 704 7.96 21.32 3.18
N HIS A 705 8.34 20.17 3.75
CA HIS A 705 7.68 19.58 4.94
C HIS A 705 8.68 19.15 6.01
N PHE A 706 8.40 19.51 7.25
CA PHE A 706 9.16 19.07 8.43
C PHE A 706 8.64 17.76 9.02
N GLY A 707 7.34 17.49 8.92
CA GLY A 707 6.63 16.36 9.54
C GLY A 707 6.61 16.43 11.07
N PRO A 708 6.08 17.50 11.70
CA PRO A 708 6.19 17.70 13.15
C PRO A 708 5.55 16.60 14.00
N ALA A 709 4.44 16.01 13.52
CA ALA A 709 3.73 14.93 14.20
C ALA A 709 4.30 13.53 13.90
N ASP A 710 5.19 13.40 12.92
CA ASP A 710 5.67 12.10 12.48
C ASP A 710 6.61 11.46 13.50
N PRO A 711 6.55 10.13 13.71
CA PRO A 711 7.43 9.44 14.62
C PRO A 711 8.86 9.40 14.07
N LEU A 712 9.82 9.81 14.92
CA LEU A 712 11.24 9.89 14.56
C LEU A 712 11.88 8.50 14.50
N ALA A 713 12.63 8.21 13.44
CA ALA A 713 13.41 6.97 13.36
C ALA A 713 14.68 7.06 14.22
N ARG A 714 15.10 5.93 14.78
CA ARG A 714 16.29 5.81 15.64
C ARG A 714 17.57 6.24 14.92
N ALA A 715 17.70 5.97 13.63
CA ALA A 715 18.81 6.47 12.81
C ALA A 715 18.79 7.99 12.63
N GLN A 716 17.60 8.62 12.53
CA GLN A 716 17.49 10.07 12.48
C GLN A 716 17.96 10.69 13.79
N PHE A 717 17.65 10.08 14.94
CA PHE A 717 18.16 10.56 16.22
C PHE A 717 19.68 10.43 16.35
N ALA A 718 20.27 9.32 15.89
CA ALA A 718 21.73 9.17 15.82
C ALA A 718 22.37 10.24 14.92
N MET A 719 21.73 10.57 13.79
CA MET A 719 22.19 11.60 12.87
C MET A 719 22.13 13.01 13.47
N ILE A 720 21.10 13.32 14.27
CA ILE A 720 21.01 14.59 15.00
C ILE A 720 22.21 14.75 15.93
N LEU A 721 22.49 13.75 16.77
CA LEU A 721 23.62 13.78 17.71
C LEU A 721 24.98 13.84 16.97
N TRP A 722 25.10 13.16 15.84
CA TRP A 722 26.29 13.21 15.01
C TRP A 722 26.51 14.60 14.40
N ARG A 723 25.46 15.25 13.90
CA ARG A 723 25.53 16.63 13.41
C ARG A 723 25.89 17.62 14.51
N MET A 724 25.32 17.47 15.70
CA MET A 724 25.70 18.25 16.89
C MET A 724 27.17 18.07 17.27
N SER A 725 27.77 16.89 16.99
CA SER A 725 29.20 16.64 17.18
C SER A 725 30.12 17.15 16.05
N GLY A 726 29.56 17.82 15.04
CA GLY A 726 30.33 18.38 13.91
C GLY A 726 30.25 17.58 12.60
N GLY A 727 29.53 16.46 12.56
CA GLY A 727 29.19 15.78 11.30
C GLY A 727 30.39 15.20 10.53
N GLU A 728 31.46 14.78 11.22
CA GLU A 728 32.64 14.23 10.56
C GLU A 728 32.37 12.82 10.00
N LYS A 729 32.78 12.60 8.74
CA LYS A 729 32.68 11.29 8.09
C LYS A 729 33.49 10.25 8.84
N THR A 730 32.93 9.07 9.02
CA THR A 730 33.55 7.96 9.74
C THR A 730 33.88 6.85 8.76
N ALA A 731 35.11 6.33 8.79
CA ALA A 731 35.48 5.19 7.97
C ALA A 731 34.58 3.99 8.28
N TYR A 732 34.04 3.37 7.24
CA TYR A 732 33.08 2.28 7.42
C TYR A 732 33.66 1.11 8.21
N GLN A 733 32.85 0.59 9.13
CA GLN A 733 33.10 -0.61 9.91
C GLN A 733 31.79 -1.39 10.02
N PRO A 734 31.75 -2.71 9.79
CA PRO A 734 30.54 -3.51 9.90
C PRO A 734 30.21 -3.82 11.38
N LEU A 735 29.88 -2.80 12.17
CA LEU A 735 29.62 -2.93 13.61
C LEU A 735 28.22 -3.48 13.93
N PHE A 736 27.24 -3.18 13.08
CA PHE A 736 25.88 -3.72 13.19
C PHE A 736 25.49 -4.35 11.85
N PRO A 737 24.89 -5.57 11.84
CA PRO A 737 24.52 -6.27 10.60
C PRO A 737 23.53 -5.53 9.69
N ASP A 738 22.73 -4.63 10.27
CA ASP A 738 21.69 -3.84 9.62
C ASP A 738 22.12 -2.41 9.27
N VAL A 739 23.41 -2.08 9.43
CA VAL A 739 23.98 -0.77 9.07
C VAL A 739 24.96 -0.95 7.92
N GLN A 740 24.49 -0.67 6.71
CA GLN A 740 25.26 -0.83 5.47
C GLN A 740 26.23 0.34 5.25
N GLU A 741 27.23 0.14 4.38
CA GLU A 741 28.14 1.20 3.96
C GLU A 741 27.42 2.24 3.08
N ASN A 742 27.83 3.52 3.16
CA ASN A 742 27.34 4.61 2.30
C ASN A 742 25.83 4.92 2.37
N VAL A 743 25.14 4.60 3.47
CA VAL A 743 23.77 5.06 3.73
C VAL A 743 23.81 6.39 4.48
N TRP A 744 22.77 7.23 4.33
CA TRP A 744 22.71 8.58 4.90
C TRP A 744 22.93 8.63 6.43
N TYR A 745 22.64 7.54 7.15
CA TYR A 745 22.88 7.40 8.59
C TYR A 745 24.17 6.68 8.95
N THR A 746 24.90 6.10 8.00
CA THR A 746 26.02 5.18 8.29
C THR A 746 27.09 5.87 9.10
N ASP A 747 27.54 7.06 8.66
CA ASP A 747 28.53 7.85 9.38
C ASP A 747 28.06 8.15 10.81
N ALA A 748 26.81 8.53 10.97
CA ALA A 748 26.23 8.87 12.26
C ALA A 748 26.14 7.66 13.22
N ILE A 749 25.70 6.50 12.73
CA ILE A 749 25.57 5.30 13.56
C ILE A 749 26.95 4.76 13.94
N LEU A 750 27.90 4.76 13.00
CA LEU A 750 29.26 4.31 13.28
C LEU A 750 29.99 5.25 14.25
N TRP A 751 29.83 6.56 14.08
CA TRP A 751 30.29 7.53 15.06
C TRP A 751 29.66 7.28 16.44
N ALA A 752 28.33 7.13 16.49
CA ALA A 752 27.61 6.93 17.74
C ALA A 752 28.03 5.62 18.42
N ALA A 753 28.35 4.57 17.66
CA ALA A 753 28.84 3.30 18.19
C ALA A 753 30.29 3.42 18.69
N GLY A 754 31.16 4.07 17.90
CA GLY A 754 32.56 4.32 18.25
C GLY A 754 32.72 5.17 19.52
N THR A 755 31.79 6.10 19.74
CA THR A 755 31.71 6.95 20.95
C THR A 755 30.91 6.34 22.09
N ARG A 756 30.30 5.16 21.86
CA ARG A 756 29.40 4.44 22.79
C ARG A 756 28.13 5.21 23.17
N VAL A 757 27.72 6.18 22.37
CA VAL A 757 26.40 6.81 22.43
C VAL A 757 25.32 5.77 22.14
N VAL A 758 25.58 4.86 21.20
CA VAL A 758 24.72 3.71 20.89
C VAL A 758 25.47 2.40 21.07
N THR A 759 24.74 1.35 21.42
CA THR A 759 25.27 -0.01 21.62
C THR A 759 24.58 -1.06 20.74
N GLY A 760 23.58 -0.64 19.96
CA GLY A 760 22.63 -1.57 19.34
C GLY A 760 21.73 -2.26 20.36
N TYR A 761 20.85 -3.11 19.85
CA TYR A 761 20.05 -4.07 20.61
C TYR A 761 20.91 -5.26 20.97
N THR A 762 21.04 -5.53 22.26
CA THR A 762 21.96 -6.54 22.79
C THR A 762 21.56 -7.98 22.46
N ASP A 763 20.29 -8.21 22.22
CA ASP A 763 19.68 -9.50 21.90
C ASP A 763 19.83 -9.90 20.43
N THR A 764 19.72 -8.93 19.51
CA THR A 764 19.84 -9.17 18.06
C THR A 764 21.20 -8.79 17.48
N GLY A 765 21.96 -7.96 18.18
CA GLY A 765 23.20 -7.35 17.67
C GLY A 765 22.97 -6.28 16.60
N MET A 766 21.71 -5.92 16.33
CA MET A 766 21.30 -4.92 15.33
C MET A 766 21.27 -3.50 15.91
N PHE A 767 21.24 -2.48 15.07
CA PHE A 767 21.00 -1.10 15.49
C PHE A 767 19.50 -0.72 15.49
N GLY A 768 18.75 -1.21 14.50
CA GLY A 768 17.38 -0.81 14.16
C GLY A 768 17.29 0.58 13.53
N PRO A 769 17.86 0.85 12.33
CA PRO A 769 17.85 2.20 11.74
C PRO A 769 16.46 2.80 11.53
N ALA A 770 15.50 1.96 11.11
CA ALA A 770 14.13 2.37 10.78
C ALA A 770 13.17 2.33 11.96
N ASP A 771 13.56 1.70 13.08
CA ASP A 771 12.73 1.59 14.26
C ASP A 771 12.37 2.98 14.77
N LYS A 772 11.11 3.14 15.18
CA LYS A 772 10.68 4.38 15.82
C LYS A 772 11.32 4.46 17.20
N ILE A 773 11.98 5.58 17.49
CA ILE A 773 12.71 5.72 18.74
C ILE A 773 11.72 6.02 19.87
N SER A 774 11.77 5.21 20.92
CA SER A 774 10.98 5.47 22.12
C SER A 774 11.63 6.59 22.96
N ARG A 775 10.82 7.24 23.79
CA ARG A 775 11.29 8.34 24.64
C ARG A 775 12.35 7.88 25.64
N GLU A 776 12.25 6.64 26.15
CA GLU A 776 13.29 6.09 27.02
C GLU A 776 14.60 5.80 26.28
N GLN A 777 14.55 5.43 25.00
CA GLN A 777 15.74 5.24 24.17
C GLN A 777 16.42 6.57 23.85
N MET A 778 15.66 7.65 23.59
CA MET A 778 16.21 9.00 23.45
C MET A 778 16.94 9.44 24.71
N ALA A 779 16.34 9.23 25.89
CA ALA A 779 16.97 9.55 27.18
C ALA A 779 18.32 8.84 27.35
N VAL A 780 18.37 7.54 27.03
CA VAL A 780 19.59 6.73 27.09
C VAL A 780 20.67 7.24 26.14
N MET A 781 20.31 7.55 24.89
CA MET A 781 21.26 8.06 23.90
C MET A 781 21.82 9.43 24.30
N MET A 782 20.98 10.36 24.75
CA MET A 782 21.43 11.68 25.23
C MET A 782 22.29 11.59 26.50
N TYR A 783 21.92 10.72 27.44
CA TYR A 783 22.72 10.48 28.65
C TYR A 783 24.13 9.99 28.31
N ARG A 784 24.25 9.08 27.34
CA ARG A 784 25.54 8.57 26.86
C ARG A 784 26.31 9.63 26.05
N TYR A 785 25.60 10.46 25.29
CA TYR A 785 26.20 11.59 24.58
C TYR A 785 26.76 12.64 25.53
N ALA A 786 26.03 13.03 26.59
CA ALA A 786 26.55 13.89 27.65
C ALA A 786 27.80 13.31 28.34
N LYS A 787 27.82 11.99 28.59
CA LYS A 787 29.03 11.30 29.09
C LYS A 787 30.20 11.39 28.12
N TYR A 788 29.94 11.24 26.82
CA TYR A 788 30.95 11.34 25.78
C TYR A 788 31.56 12.75 25.73
N LEU A 789 30.74 13.79 25.89
CA LEU A 789 31.17 15.19 25.97
C LEU A 789 31.85 15.55 27.30
N GLY A 790 31.79 14.66 28.31
CA GLY A 790 32.43 14.84 29.61
C GLY A 790 31.60 15.65 30.61
N TYR A 791 30.30 15.84 30.37
CA TYR A 791 29.41 16.56 31.29
C TYR A 791 29.13 15.78 32.57
N ASP A 792 28.80 16.50 33.64
CA ASP A 792 28.35 15.88 34.88
C ASP A 792 26.96 15.27 34.70
N VAL A 793 26.93 13.95 34.74
CA VAL A 793 25.71 13.16 34.65
C VAL A 793 25.41 12.46 35.97
N SER A 794 25.79 13.03 37.12
CA SER A 794 25.54 12.46 38.46
C SER A 794 24.16 12.81 39.04
N LYS A 795 23.55 13.92 38.58
CA LYS A 795 22.24 14.38 39.07
C LYS A 795 21.13 13.37 38.77
N ARG A 796 20.31 13.05 39.77
CA ARG A 796 19.15 12.14 39.65
C ARG A 796 17.96 12.76 40.36
N GLU A 797 16.76 12.50 39.85
CA GLU A 797 15.49 12.87 40.47
C GLU A 797 14.58 11.65 40.53
N ASP A 798 13.81 11.54 41.61
CA ASP A 798 12.75 10.54 41.70
C ASP A 798 11.59 10.94 40.79
N PHE A 799 11.34 10.11 39.79
CA PHE A 799 10.24 10.29 38.84
C PHE A 799 9.00 9.46 39.22
N SER A 800 8.93 8.87 40.42
CA SER A 800 7.76 8.10 40.88
C SER A 800 6.45 8.90 40.90
N ARG A 801 6.53 10.23 40.83
CA ARG A 801 5.38 11.14 40.68
C ARG A 801 4.65 11.02 39.33
N PHE A 802 5.28 10.46 38.30
CA PHE A 802 4.65 10.22 37.01
C PHE A 802 3.83 8.91 37.05
N GLU A 803 2.62 8.95 36.51
CA GLU A 803 1.64 7.86 36.64
C GLU A 803 2.12 6.53 36.02
N ASP A 804 2.99 6.62 35.02
CA ASP A 804 3.56 5.52 34.24
C ASP A 804 5.04 5.25 34.53
N ALA A 805 5.55 5.74 35.67
CA ALA A 805 6.93 5.52 36.10
C ALA A 805 7.34 4.04 36.12
N ALA A 806 6.41 3.13 36.43
CA ALA A 806 6.64 1.69 36.45
C ALA A 806 6.86 1.07 35.05
N SER A 807 6.52 1.78 33.98
CA SER A 807 6.71 1.34 32.59
C SER A 807 8.10 1.66 32.03
N VAL A 808 8.95 2.37 32.78
CA VAL A 808 10.34 2.64 32.38
C VAL A 808 11.13 1.34 32.46
N SER A 809 11.76 0.96 31.35
CA SER A 809 12.60 -0.23 31.31
C SER A 809 13.83 -0.09 32.21
N GLY A 810 14.25 -1.18 32.86
CA GLY A 810 15.39 -1.16 33.79
C GLY A 810 16.72 -0.70 33.16
N TYR A 811 16.91 -0.87 31.84
CA TYR A 811 18.10 -0.36 31.15
C TYR A 811 18.09 1.17 30.97
N ALA A 812 16.92 1.80 31.06
CA ALA A 812 16.70 3.23 30.83
C ALA A 812 16.49 4.02 32.12
N GLU A 813 16.26 3.35 33.25
CA GLU A 813 15.94 3.99 34.55
C GLU A 813 16.94 5.07 34.94
N GLU A 814 18.24 4.79 34.88
CA GLU A 814 19.29 5.75 35.25
C GLU A 814 19.28 6.99 34.33
N ALA A 815 19.15 6.77 33.02
CA ALA A 815 19.12 7.84 32.03
C ALA A 815 17.86 8.69 32.16
N MET A 816 16.72 8.07 32.49
CA MET A 816 15.45 8.76 32.70
C MET A 816 15.49 9.61 33.97
N GLN A 817 16.03 9.10 35.09
CA GLN A 817 16.25 9.88 36.32
C GLN A 817 17.13 11.11 36.07
N TRP A 818 18.17 10.96 35.25
CA TRP A 818 19.05 12.07 34.89
C TRP A 818 18.34 13.08 33.97
N ALA A 819 17.63 12.61 32.94
CA ALA A 819 16.96 13.47 31.98
C ALA A 819 15.85 14.30 32.64
N VAL A 820 15.09 13.70 33.56
CA VAL A 820 14.07 14.41 34.36
C VAL A 820 14.72 15.44 35.28
N ALA A 821 15.77 15.06 36.01
CA ALA A 821 16.45 15.95 36.95
C ALA A 821 17.03 17.22 36.32
N ASN A 822 17.38 17.14 35.03
CA ASN A 822 17.94 18.25 34.27
C ASN A 822 16.90 18.95 33.38
N GLY A 823 15.63 18.56 33.45
CA GLY A 823 14.56 19.16 32.65
C GLY A 823 14.66 18.85 31.16
N ILE A 824 15.51 17.91 30.74
CA ILE A 824 15.63 17.45 29.35
C ILE A 824 14.34 16.72 28.95
N ILE A 825 13.79 15.92 29.88
CA ILE A 825 12.46 15.31 29.77
C ILE A 825 11.56 15.85 30.90
N THR A 826 10.50 16.59 30.54
CA THR A 826 9.58 17.22 31.49
C THR A 826 8.25 16.46 31.67
N GLY A 827 8.03 15.40 30.88
CA GLY A 827 6.78 14.62 30.81
C GLY A 827 5.71 15.21 29.87
N LYS A 828 4.72 14.37 29.51
CA LYS A 828 3.53 14.70 28.72
C LYS A 828 2.32 14.96 29.64
N ASN A 829 1.19 15.38 29.05
CA ASN A 829 -0.08 15.57 29.76
C ASN A 829 0.04 16.49 30.99
N ASN A 830 0.62 17.68 30.78
CA ASN A 830 0.93 18.64 31.86
C ASN A 830 1.87 18.08 32.94
N GLY A 831 2.82 17.22 32.56
CA GLY A 831 3.81 16.63 33.46
C GLY A 831 3.29 15.46 34.29
N ARG A 832 2.20 14.81 33.88
CA ARG A 832 1.60 13.63 34.55
C ARG A 832 2.20 12.30 34.14
N SER A 833 2.65 12.15 32.89
CA SER A 833 3.21 10.90 32.37
C SER A 833 4.57 11.11 31.67
N LEU A 834 5.44 10.11 31.70
CA LEU A 834 6.73 10.09 31.00
C LEU A 834 6.60 9.60 29.55
N ASP A 835 5.66 8.68 29.33
CA ASP A 835 5.42 7.92 28.11
C ASP A 835 6.68 7.18 27.63
N PRO A 836 7.30 6.31 28.46
CA PRO A 836 8.66 5.81 28.19
C PRO A 836 8.75 4.90 26.96
N LEU A 837 7.73 4.08 26.71
CA LEU A 837 7.65 3.17 25.56
C LEU A 837 7.01 3.83 24.33
N GLY A 838 6.41 5.00 24.49
CA GLY A 838 5.83 5.76 23.38
C GLY A 838 6.89 6.31 22.44
N ASN A 839 6.56 6.34 21.15
CA ASN A 839 7.41 6.91 20.12
C ASN A 839 7.44 8.44 20.22
N ALA A 840 8.61 9.03 20.02
CA ALA A 840 8.75 10.48 20.01
C ALA A 840 8.46 11.06 18.62
N ALA A 841 7.55 12.03 18.54
CA ALA A 841 7.32 12.80 17.32
C ALA A 841 8.50 13.75 17.04
N ARG A 842 8.69 14.15 15.79
CA ARG A 842 9.80 15.02 15.37
C ARG A 842 9.79 16.40 16.06
N ALA A 843 8.63 17.00 16.27
CA ALA A 843 8.50 18.24 17.04
C ALA A 843 8.88 18.06 18.51
N GLU A 844 8.51 16.94 19.12
CA GLU A 844 8.92 16.60 20.49
C GLU A 844 10.44 16.40 20.58
N CYS A 845 11.04 15.77 19.57
CA CYS A 845 12.49 15.63 19.48
C CYS A 845 13.19 16.98 19.41
N ALA A 846 12.73 17.90 18.54
CA ALA A 846 13.32 19.22 18.41
C ALA A 846 13.33 19.98 19.75
N ALA A 847 12.21 19.93 20.49
CA ALA A 847 12.09 20.55 21.82
C ALA A 847 12.98 19.88 22.88
N ILE A 848 13.17 18.56 22.80
CA ILE A 848 14.07 17.82 23.69
C ILE A 848 15.54 18.19 23.41
N ILE A 849 15.92 18.36 22.13
CA ILE A 849 17.27 18.78 21.74
C ILE A 849 17.56 20.19 22.23
N GLU A 850 16.62 21.13 22.09
CA GLU A 850 16.79 22.49 22.61
C GLU A 850 17.01 22.51 24.13
N ARG A 851 16.25 21.70 24.89
CA ARG A 851 16.47 21.57 26.34
C ARG A 851 17.81 20.91 26.68
N PHE A 852 18.28 19.98 25.86
CA PHE A 852 19.61 19.39 26.01
C PHE A 852 20.72 20.44 25.80
N ILE A 853 20.57 21.33 24.81
CA ILE A 853 21.52 22.44 24.58
C ILE A 853 21.49 23.45 25.72
N ALA A 854 20.31 23.82 26.21
CA ALA A 854 20.21 24.70 27.38
C ALA A 854 20.91 24.09 28.61
N PHE A 855 20.86 22.77 28.76
CA PHE A 855 21.65 22.05 29.78
C PHE A 855 23.17 22.14 29.51
N GLU A 856 23.62 21.96 28.28
CA GLU A 856 25.03 22.09 27.88
C GLU A 856 25.62 23.48 28.19
N GLU A 857 24.85 24.55 27.93
CA GLU A 857 25.25 25.92 28.26
C GLU A 857 25.50 26.07 29.77
N THR A 858 24.68 25.45 30.63
CA THR A 858 24.89 25.47 32.09
C THR A 858 26.09 24.66 32.58
N MET A 859 26.69 23.83 31.73
CA MET A 859 27.85 22.98 32.04
C MET A 859 29.17 23.55 31.49
N THR A 860 29.10 24.58 30.64
CA THR A 860 30.25 25.25 30.01
C THR A 860 30.60 26.61 30.63
N ASP A 861 29.72 27.14 31.49
CA ASP A 861 29.98 28.21 32.48
C ASP A 861 30.66 27.69 33.76
#